data_AF-A0A7W1IZI8-F1
#
_entry.id   AF-A0A7W1IZI8-F1
#
_cell.length_a   1.000
_cell.length_b   1.000
_cell.length_c   1.000
_cell.angle_alpha   90.00
_cell.angle_beta   90.00
_cell.angle_gamma   90.00
#
_symmetry.space_group_name_H-M   'P 1'
#
loop_
_entity.id
_entity.type
_entity.pdbx_description
1 polymer ?
#
loop_
_entity_poly.entity_id
_entity_poly.type
_entity_poly.pdbx_seq_one_letter_code
_entity_poly.pdbx_strand_id
1 'polypeptide(L)'
;MTIPPHTSTQVPGSTAGITRRDALKATAATLSTLALTPVQSLMQAAEAANAGVTSASVFGAEFPRLDSLATGEWWLAMPPKQNPPPTMDVPRDQVVAFALYTHDHGVLKLTAQLYPLKPNESRDVRLELEQGGVWTMVATVPVTMPGWSAHFRMEGWDATKDVPYRVRHGEQALFSGRIRRDPLDQDIIVVANMSCNSSRTTGGRPEIVEHLLAHDPDLLFFAGDQTYRHTEHTAGWIEFGLQFRDVMRDRPTISIPDDHDVGHPNLWGENGKRSVAKDNSDGGYFYPVEYVNMVQRQQSWNLPDPVDPTPIERGISVYFTRLRVGGIDFAILEDRKFKSGPAGKIPKMGPRPDHINDPTYDPTTIDLPGLELLGQRQERFLASWAEDWQGADLKVVLSQTAFCGAVHMHGGRNSRLLADLDCNGWPQTPRRRAVEAIRRARAVHLCGDQHLAVVTKHGLDGFGDGPYSFTSPALVNTIYGRWWHPLDEKAGPNPVPGSPLPWTGDFLDGLGNKLSMLAYANPPDIANERQRADGYGIVRFSKSARTVTFECWPRFSDAKHGNVAQFPGWPITVPMDANDGRKPVAWLPELTFTGASSAVVQVINDTTGEMLYSVRVTGPRYQPPVFAPGTYTVKIGRDRPDAQHLADITATADAAAAGTRAIVL
;
A
#
# COMPACT_ATOMS: atom_id res chain seq x y z
N MET A 1 -38.69 9.45 -56.31
CA MET A 1 -39.53 10.42 -57.05
C MET A 1 -38.58 11.32 -57.83
N THR A 2 -38.77 11.47 -59.14
CA THR A 2 -38.19 12.48 -60.06
C THR A 2 -36.88 13.23 -59.69
N ILE A 3 -35.80 12.87 -60.39
CA ILE A 3 -34.75 13.77 -60.94
C ILE A 3 -35.25 14.32 -62.31
N PRO A 4 -34.54 15.15 -63.13
CA PRO A 4 -33.27 15.93 -63.00
C PRO A 4 -33.57 17.44 -63.33
N PRO A 5 -32.83 18.25 -64.16
CA PRO A 5 -31.43 18.29 -64.69
C PRO A 5 -30.71 19.66 -64.36
N HIS A 6 -29.48 20.03 -64.77
CA HIS A 6 -28.84 20.00 -66.12
C HIS A 6 -27.28 20.17 -66.12
N THR A 7 -26.59 19.38 -66.97
CA THR A 7 -25.49 19.66 -67.95
C THR A 7 -24.54 20.89 -67.82
N SER A 8 -23.27 20.92 -68.29
CA SER A 8 -22.25 19.95 -68.81
C SER A 8 -20.89 20.73 -69.03
N THR A 9 -19.82 20.42 -69.82
CA THR A 9 -19.48 19.46 -70.90
C THR A 9 -17.94 19.39 -71.16
N GLN A 10 -17.42 18.21 -71.54
CA GLN A 10 -16.26 17.82 -72.43
C GLN A 10 -14.89 18.59 -72.45
N VAL A 11 -13.65 18.01 -72.52
CA VAL A 11 -13.02 16.78 -73.15
C VAL A 11 -12.53 17.03 -74.62
N PRO A 12 -11.44 16.43 -75.22
CA PRO A 12 -10.50 15.32 -74.85
C PRO A 12 -8.96 15.52 -75.05
N GLY A 13 -8.14 14.46 -74.80
CA GLY A 13 -6.86 14.13 -75.51
C GLY A 13 -5.60 13.96 -74.62
N SER A 14 -5.03 12.77 -74.34
CA SER A 14 -4.31 11.75 -75.16
C SER A 14 -2.87 12.14 -75.58
N THR A 15 -1.78 11.34 -75.49
CA THR A 15 -1.47 10.02 -74.87
C THR A 15 0.06 9.75 -74.94
N ALA A 16 0.62 8.91 -74.03
CA ALA A 16 1.91 8.19 -74.11
C ALA A 16 3.24 9.00 -74.16
N GLY A 17 4.40 8.38 -73.80
CA GLY A 17 5.67 8.95 -74.33
C GLY A 17 7.07 8.42 -73.97
N ILE A 18 7.39 7.99 -72.74
CA ILE A 18 8.63 7.23 -72.40
C ILE A 18 10.05 7.91 -72.54
N THR A 19 10.91 7.61 -71.56
CA THR A 19 12.42 7.62 -71.52
C THR A 19 13.29 8.83 -71.09
N ARG A 20 14.40 8.42 -70.46
CA ARG A 20 15.57 9.20 -70.02
C ARG A 20 16.54 9.48 -71.17
N ARG A 21 16.95 10.74 -71.35
CA ARG A 21 18.38 11.19 -71.43
C ARG A 21 18.45 12.66 -71.84
N ASP A 22 18.94 13.50 -70.95
CA ASP A 22 19.87 14.58 -71.28
C ASP A 22 20.65 14.97 -70.02
N ALA A 23 21.85 15.56 -70.16
CA ALA A 23 22.80 15.66 -69.07
C ALA A 23 23.78 16.86 -69.16
N LEU A 24 24.31 17.24 -68.00
CA LEU A 24 25.56 18.01 -67.78
C LEU A 24 25.66 19.45 -68.34
N LYS A 25 25.50 20.43 -67.45
CA LYS A 25 26.56 21.38 -66.97
C LYS A 25 25.95 22.30 -65.91
N ALA A 26 26.48 22.53 -64.69
CA ALA A 26 27.85 22.62 -64.15
C ALA A 26 28.39 24.07 -64.03
N THR A 27 28.16 24.67 -62.87
CA THR A 27 29.00 25.72 -62.26
C THR A 27 28.92 25.56 -60.73
N ALA A 28 29.95 26.02 -60.01
CA ALA A 28 30.11 25.73 -58.58
C ALA A 28 30.55 26.96 -57.77
N ALA A 29 30.53 26.79 -56.45
CA ALA A 29 31.08 27.66 -55.40
C ALA A 29 30.37 29.00 -55.12
N THR A 30 29.78 29.08 -53.92
CA THR A 30 30.14 30.12 -52.93
C THR A 30 29.82 29.62 -51.53
N LEU A 31 30.34 30.31 -50.50
CA LEU A 31 30.61 29.73 -49.18
C LEU A 31 29.39 29.61 -48.24
N SER A 32 29.31 28.45 -47.60
CA SER A 32 29.14 28.25 -46.15
C SER A 32 28.41 29.31 -45.31
N THR A 33 27.17 29.03 -44.90
CA THR A 33 26.60 29.46 -43.61
C THR A 33 25.85 28.30 -42.94
N LEU A 34 25.78 28.34 -41.60
CA LEU A 34 25.50 27.23 -40.69
C LEU A 34 24.33 26.31 -41.09
N ALA A 35 24.61 25.00 -41.20
CA ALA A 35 23.62 23.95 -41.05
C ALA A 35 23.55 23.51 -39.58
N LEU A 36 22.65 24.11 -38.80
CA LEU A 36 22.25 23.55 -37.49
C LEU A 36 21.49 22.24 -37.73
N THR A 37 21.86 21.18 -37.01
CA THR A 37 21.18 19.88 -37.16
C THR A 37 19.80 19.91 -36.47
N PRO A 38 18.75 19.28 -37.03
CA PRO A 38 17.40 19.32 -36.44
C PRO A 38 17.34 18.78 -35.00
N VAL A 39 18.29 17.92 -34.63
CA VAL A 39 18.41 17.33 -33.29
C VAL A 39 18.74 18.39 -32.24
N GLN A 40 19.64 19.35 -32.53
CA GLN A 40 19.98 20.40 -31.57
C GLN A 40 18.82 21.38 -31.32
N SER A 41 18.03 21.71 -32.35
CA SER A 41 16.82 22.52 -32.16
C SER A 41 15.73 21.81 -31.37
N LEU A 42 15.63 20.48 -31.48
CA LEU A 42 14.70 19.67 -30.68
C LEU A 42 15.16 19.54 -29.22
N MET A 43 16.47 19.37 -28.99
CA MET A 43 17.02 19.37 -27.63
C MET A 43 16.88 20.74 -26.96
N GLN A 44 17.22 21.84 -27.65
CA GLN A 44 17.03 23.19 -27.09
C GLN A 44 15.55 23.55 -26.87
N ALA A 45 14.62 23.02 -27.67
CA ALA A 45 13.19 23.13 -27.38
C ALA A 45 12.78 22.37 -26.09
N ALA A 46 13.38 21.21 -25.82
CA ALA A 46 13.14 20.44 -24.59
C ALA A 46 13.82 21.04 -23.34
N GLU A 47 15.00 21.64 -23.50
CA GLU A 47 15.69 22.41 -22.45
C GLU A 47 14.90 23.67 -22.09
N ALA A 48 14.42 24.42 -23.09
CA ALA A 48 13.58 25.60 -22.88
C ALA A 48 12.21 25.26 -22.28
N ALA A 49 11.59 24.14 -22.67
CA ALA A 49 10.27 23.74 -22.18
C ALA A 49 10.23 23.58 -20.65
N ASN A 50 11.27 22.98 -20.06
CA ASN A 50 11.28 22.65 -18.63
C ASN A 50 11.49 23.85 -17.69
N ALA A 51 11.92 25.01 -18.20
CA ALA A 51 12.01 26.23 -17.39
C ALA A 51 10.64 26.91 -17.15
N GLY A 52 9.63 26.63 -18.02
CA GLY A 52 8.32 27.27 -17.98
C GLY A 52 7.21 26.51 -17.24
N VAL A 53 7.51 25.34 -16.67
CA VAL A 53 6.51 24.40 -16.12
C VAL A 53 6.04 24.83 -14.72
N THR A 54 5.26 25.91 -14.67
CA THR A 54 4.62 26.43 -13.45
C THR A 54 3.56 25.49 -12.89
N SER A 55 3.26 25.59 -11.59
CA SER A 55 2.19 24.80 -10.96
C SER A 55 0.83 24.96 -11.65
N ALA A 56 0.49 26.17 -12.10
CA ALA A 56 -0.72 26.45 -12.87
C ALA A 56 -0.77 25.76 -14.26
N SER A 57 0.39 25.40 -14.82
CA SER A 57 0.47 24.66 -16.10
C SER A 57 0.44 23.14 -15.94
N VAL A 58 0.86 22.61 -14.79
CA VAL A 58 0.82 21.17 -14.47
C VAL A 58 -0.51 20.76 -13.84
N PHE A 59 -0.96 21.55 -12.87
CA PHE A 59 -2.12 21.27 -12.01
C PHE A 59 -3.33 22.15 -12.37
N GLY A 60 -3.24 22.91 -13.46
CA GLY A 60 -4.30 23.80 -13.94
C GLY A 60 -4.42 25.11 -13.14
N ALA A 61 -5.10 26.09 -13.74
CA ALA A 61 -5.22 27.44 -13.19
C ALA A 61 -6.01 27.54 -11.87
N GLU A 62 -6.76 26.49 -11.49
CA GLU A 62 -7.40 26.38 -10.17
C GLU A 62 -6.38 26.17 -9.04
N PHE A 63 -5.20 25.61 -9.35
CA PHE A 63 -4.18 25.19 -8.37
C PHE A 63 -2.81 25.84 -8.59
N PRO A 64 -2.71 27.19 -8.68
CA PRO A 64 -1.49 27.91 -9.10
C PRO A 64 -0.34 27.90 -8.08
N ARG A 65 -0.46 27.16 -6.97
CA ARG A 65 0.56 26.98 -5.93
C ARG A 65 0.60 25.55 -5.36
N LEU A 66 0.15 24.56 -6.13
CA LEU A 66 0.25 23.15 -5.73
C LEU A 66 1.63 22.61 -6.10
N ASP A 67 2.36 22.04 -5.15
CA ASP A 67 3.77 21.65 -5.30
C ASP A 67 4.67 22.81 -5.80
N SER A 68 4.45 24.02 -5.25
CA SER A 68 5.11 25.25 -5.70
C SER A 68 6.60 25.33 -5.33
N LEU A 69 7.04 24.54 -4.36
CA LEU A 69 8.46 24.38 -4.01
C LEU A 69 9.21 23.43 -4.95
N ALA A 70 8.51 22.79 -5.90
CA ALA A 70 9.09 21.86 -6.87
C ALA A 70 8.66 22.14 -8.33
N THR A 71 7.92 23.22 -8.60
CA THR A 71 7.44 23.60 -9.95
C THR A 71 7.80 25.05 -10.29
N GLY A 72 7.88 25.37 -11.59
CA GLY A 72 8.31 26.67 -12.10
C GLY A 72 9.74 27.05 -11.68
N GLU A 73 9.96 28.32 -11.40
CA GLU A 73 11.22 28.86 -10.84
C GLU A 73 11.36 28.52 -9.34
N TRP A 74 11.35 27.23 -9.03
CA TRP A 74 11.35 26.71 -7.65
C TRP A 74 12.52 27.23 -6.79
N TRP A 75 13.64 27.61 -7.41
CA TRP A 75 14.81 28.21 -6.75
C TRP A 75 14.58 29.66 -6.27
N LEU A 76 13.48 30.29 -6.69
CA LEU A 76 13.00 31.59 -6.18
C LEU A 76 11.83 31.43 -5.19
N ALA A 77 11.33 30.21 -4.98
CA ALA A 77 10.15 29.98 -4.15
C ALA A 77 10.47 30.19 -2.65
N MET A 78 9.63 30.96 -1.96
CA MET A 78 9.76 31.19 -0.52
C MET A 78 9.00 30.12 0.27
N PRO A 79 9.68 29.28 1.09
CA PRO A 79 8.99 28.31 1.94
C PRO A 79 8.14 29.00 3.03
N PRO A 80 7.13 28.30 3.58
CA PRO A 80 6.29 28.86 4.65
C PRO A 80 7.11 29.22 5.89
N LYS A 81 6.92 30.43 6.41
CA LYS A 81 7.67 30.97 7.56
C LYS A 81 7.50 30.15 8.85
N GLN A 82 6.36 29.48 9.00
CA GLN A 82 6.09 28.56 10.10
C GLN A 82 6.23 27.14 9.57
N ASN A 83 6.96 26.30 10.32
CA ASN A 83 7.17 24.89 10.00
C ASN A 83 7.66 24.63 8.55
N PRO A 84 8.73 25.30 8.09
CA PRO A 84 9.25 25.12 6.72
C PRO A 84 9.66 23.65 6.46
N PRO A 85 9.56 23.18 5.21
CA PRO A 85 10.24 21.97 4.77
C PRO A 85 11.76 22.20 4.68
N PRO A 86 12.56 21.14 4.45
CA PRO A 86 13.95 21.26 4.03
C PRO A 86 14.11 22.18 2.81
N THR A 87 15.30 22.78 2.63
CA THR A 87 15.61 23.53 1.41
C THR A 87 15.54 22.62 0.18
N MET A 88 14.91 23.09 -0.89
CA MET A 88 14.91 22.40 -2.18
C MET A 88 16.14 22.75 -3.03
N ASP A 89 16.78 23.90 -2.78
CA ASP A 89 18.10 24.18 -3.34
C ASP A 89 19.19 23.59 -2.41
N VAL A 90 19.70 22.44 -2.84
CA VAL A 90 20.84 21.73 -2.23
C VAL A 90 22.09 21.83 -3.10
N PRO A 91 23.29 21.57 -2.53
CA PRO A 91 24.49 21.28 -3.32
C PRO A 91 24.22 20.23 -4.40
N ARG A 92 24.79 20.44 -5.60
CA ARG A 92 24.42 19.66 -6.79
C ARG A 92 24.99 18.24 -6.80
N ASP A 93 25.91 17.93 -5.90
CA ASP A 93 26.38 16.59 -5.51
C ASP A 93 25.36 15.84 -4.60
N GLN A 94 24.30 16.50 -4.13
CA GLN A 94 23.33 15.94 -3.16
C GLN A 94 21.91 15.83 -3.73
N VAL A 95 21.72 16.06 -5.03
CA VAL A 95 20.38 16.07 -5.67
C VAL A 95 19.70 14.70 -5.75
N VAL A 96 20.40 13.59 -5.53
CA VAL A 96 19.76 12.27 -5.35
C VAL A 96 19.46 12.10 -3.85
N ALA A 97 18.22 12.35 -3.45
CA ALA A 97 17.85 12.48 -2.04
C ALA A 97 17.84 11.11 -1.32
N PHE A 98 17.18 10.12 -1.95
CA PHE A 98 17.06 8.73 -1.50
C PHE A 98 16.54 7.83 -2.64
N ALA A 99 16.48 6.52 -2.39
CA ALA A 99 15.82 5.55 -3.26
C ALA A 99 15.01 4.52 -2.44
N LEU A 100 13.95 3.99 -3.05
CA LEU A 100 13.15 2.86 -2.58
C LEU A 100 13.24 1.73 -3.60
N TYR A 101 13.24 0.47 -3.15
CA TYR A 101 13.17 -0.69 -4.04
C TYR A 101 12.21 -1.77 -3.52
N THR A 102 11.73 -2.61 -4.44
CA THR A 102 11.32 -4.00 -4.14
C THR A 102 11.82 -4.91 -5.26
N HIS A 103 11.92 -6.22 -5.00
CA HIS A 103 12.07 -7.22 -6.06
C HIS A 103 11.21 -8.44 -5.76
N ASP A 104 10.65 -9.04 -6.82
CA ASP A 104 9.80 -10.24 -6.76
C ASP A 104 9.75 -10.88 -8.16
N HIS A 105 9.53 -12.21 -8.26
CA HIS A 105 9.45 -12.97 -9.51
C HIS A 105 10.59 -12.73 -10.53
N GLY A 106 11.78 -12.33 -10.07
CA GLY A 106 12.89 -11.96 -10.96
C GLY A 106 12.73 -10.59 -11.64
N VAL A 107 11.96 -9.67 -11.04
CA VAL A 107 11.88 -8.26 -11.43
C VAL A 107 12.31 -7.39 -10.25
N LEU A 108 13.33 -6.56 -10.42
CA LEU A 108 13.70 -5.47 -9.52
C LEU A 108 13.05 -4.18 -10.01
N LYS A 109 12.37 -3.45 -9.12
CA LYS A 109 11.88 -2.08 -9.36
C LYS A 109 12.45 -1.14 -8.31
N LEU A 110 13.03 -0.04 -8.76
CA LEU A 110 13.66 0.98 -7.92
C LEU A 110 13.19 2.37 -8.34
N THR A 111 12.69 3.15 -7.37
CA THR A 111 12.40 4.58 -7.52
C THR A 111 13.50 5.37 -6.82
N ALA A 112 14.15 6.28 -7.53
CA ALA A 112 15.00 7.30 -6.93
C ALA A 112 14.23 8.62 -6.87
N GLN A 113 14.20 9.25 -5.70
CA GLN A 113 13.67 10.60 -5.54
C GLN A 113 14.81 11.60 -5.62
N LEU A 114 14.69 12.58 -6.51
CA LEU A 114 15.64 13.68 -6.64
C LEU A 114 15.08 14.96 -6.00
N TYR A 115 15.98 15.86 -5.63
CA TYR A 115 15.64 17.26 -5.44
C TYR A 115 15.30 17.93 -6.78
N PRO A 116 14.53 19.03 -6.76
CA PRO A 116 14.32 19.85 -7.94
C PRO A 116 15.62 20.25 -8.65
N LEU A 117 15.62 20.11 -9.98
CA LEU A 117 16.79 20.38 -10.83
C LEU A 117 16.64 21.70 -11.57
N LYS A 118 17.75 22.43 -11.71
CA LYS A 118 17.82 23.71 -12.43
C LYS A 118 17.72 23.46 -13.96
N PRO A 119 17.34 24.46 -14.78
CA PRO A 119 17.00 24.21 -16.19
C PRO A 119 18.11 23.56 -17.03
N ASN A 120 19.38 23.86 -16.72
CA ASN A 120 20.56 23.39 -17.44
C ASN A 120 21.20 22.12 -16.87
N GLU A 121 20.60 21.48 -15.87
CA GLU A 121 21.08 20.20 -15.35
C GLU A 121 20.58 19.02 -16.21
N SER A 122 21.39 17.97 -16.38
CA SER A 122 20.95 16.77 -17.10
C SER A 122 19.64 16.22 -16.51
N ARG A 123 18.81 15.62 -17.36
CA ARG A 123 17.59 14.90 -16.95
C ARG A 123 17.79 13.40 -16.91
N ASP A 124 19.01 12.90 -17.10
CA ASP A 124 19.34 11.48 -17.02
C ASP A 124 19.78 11.07 -15.61
N VAL A 125 19.26 9.94 -15.13
CA VAL A 125 19.64 9.30 -13.87
C VAL A 125 20.12 7.89 -14.17
N ARG A 126 21.26 7.51 -13.61
CA ARG A 126 21.94 6.25 -13.90
C ARG A 126 21.89 5.31 -12.71
N LEU A 127 21.58 4.04 -12.94
CA LEU A 127 21.70 2.97 -11.96
C LEU A 127 22.96 2.16 -12.26
N GLU A 128 23.82 2.03 -11.26
CA GLU A 128 25.07 1.27 -11.32
C GLU A 128 25.04 0.20 -10.20
N LEU A 129 25.45 -1.02 -10.52
CA LEU A 129 25.51 -2.16 -9.60
C LEU A 129 26.96 -2.65 -9.46
N GLU A 130 27.33 -3.11 -8.26
CA GLU A 130 28.64 -3.73 -8.04
C GLU A 130 28.58 -5.23 -8.35
N GLN A 131 29.33 -5.65 -9.37
CA GLN A 131 29.40 -7.03 -9.85
C GLN A 131 30.87 -7.46 -9.88
N GLY A 132 31.23 -8.46 -9.08
CA GLY A 132 32.62 -8.93 -8.98
C GLY A 132 33.63 -7.88 -8.46
N GLY A 133 33.16 -6.88 -7.70
CA GLY A 133 33.98 -5.73 -7.25
C GLY A 133 34.17 -4.64 -8.30
N VAL A 134 33.43 -4.68 -9.41
CA VAL A 134 33.41 -3.66 -10.46
C VAL A 134 32.03 -3.01 -10.52
N TRP A 135 31.99 -1.67 -10.56
CA TRP A 135 30.76 -0.92 -10.71
C TRP A 135 30.37 -0.83 -12.19
N THR A 136 29.28 -1.50 -12.54
CA THR A 136 28.74 -1.55 -13.91
C THR A 136 27.47 -0.72 -13.99
N MET A 137 27.38 0.19 -14.96
CA MET A 137 26.14 0.90 -15.29
C MET A 137 25.18 -0.07 -15.99
N VAL A 138 24.01 -0.30 -15.38
CA VAL A 138 23.02 -1.27 -15.87
C VAL A 138 21.81 -0.61 -16.51
N ALA A 139 21.51 0.63 -16.16
CA ALA A 139 20.40 1.39 -16.75
C ALA A 139 20.64 2.90 -16.67
N THR A 140 20.07 3.64 -17.61
CA THR A 140 19.89 5.10 -17.56
C THR A 140 18.44 5.41 -17.90
N VAL A 141 17.78 6.24 -17.11
CA VAL A 141 16.36 6.61 -17.28
C VAL A 141 16.18 8.12 -17.08
N PRO A 142 15.19 8.76 -17.72
CA PRO A 142 14.91 10.17 -17.52
C PRO A 142 14.23 10.43 -16.17
N VAL A 143 14.47 11.62 -15.61
CA VAL A 143 13.67 12.18 -14.50
C VAL A 143 12.25 12.43 -14.99
N THR A 144 11.28 11.88 -14.28
CA THR A 144 9.84 12.05 -14.52
C THR A 144 9.33 13.29 -13.78
N MET A 145 8.51 14.09 -14.47
CA MET A 145 7.89 15.32 -13.96
C MET A 145 6.36 15.24 -14.03
N PRO A 146 5.62 15.94 -13.14
CA PRO A 146 6.12 16.64 -11.95
C PRO A 146 6.66 15.67 -10.87
N GLY A 147 7.34 16.19 -9.85
CA GLY A 147 7.79 15.42 -8.68
C GLY A 147 9.23 14.86 -8.73
N TRP A 148 10.02 15.14 -9.77
CA TRP A 148 11.47 14.86 -9.83
C TRP A 148 11.89 13.43 -9.45
N SER A 149 11.18 12.42 -9.94
CA SER A 149 11.45 11.01 -9.60
C SER A 149 11.95 10.22 -10.82
N ALA A 150 12.91 9.31 -10.62
CA ALA A 150 13.46 8.44 -11.66
C ALA A 150 13.18 6.97 -11.35
N HIS A 151 12.83 6.19 -12.36
CA HIS A 151 12.17 4.89 -12.18
C HIS A 151 12.85 3.79 -13.01
N PHE A 152 13.41 2.80 -12.33
CA PHE A 152 14.18 1.71 -12.94
C PHE A 152 13.44 0.38 -12.80
N ARG A 153 13.32 -0.36 -13.90
CA ARG A 153 12.87 -1.75 -13.94
C ARG A 153 14.00 -2.61 -14.48
N MET A 154 14.28 -3.74 -13.85
CA MET A 154 15.21 -4.75 -14.33
C MET A 154 14.55 -6.13 -14.26
N GLU A 155 14.45 -6.82 -15.39
CA GLU A 155 13.91 -8.18 -15.48
C GLU A 155 15.05 -9.20 -15.55
N GLY A 156 14.81 -10.43 -15.11
CA GLY A 156 15.88 -11.43 -14.90
C GLY A 156 16.72 -11.18 -13.65
N TRP A 157 16.16 -10.50 -12.64
CA TRP A 157 16.83 -10.18 -11.38
C TRP A 157 17.19 -11.45 -10.58
N ASP A 158 18.47 -11.57 -10.22
CA ASP A 158 18.98 -12.64 -9.37
C ASP A 158 18.79 -12.29 -7.89
N ALA A 159 17.60 -12.60 -7.37
CA ALA A 159 17.22 -12.40 -5.98
C ALA A 159 18.05 -13.23 -4.96
N THR A 160 18.97 -14.11 -5.40
CA THR A 160 19.73 -14.97 -4.47
C THR A 160 20.92 -14.28 -3.78
N LYS A 161 21.26 -13.05 -4.18
CA LYS A 161 22.49 -12.35 -3.76
C LYS A 161 22.22 -10.93 -3.30
N ASP A 162 22.98 -10.51 -2.29
CA ASP A 162 23.11 -9.09 -1.97
C ASP A 162 23.88 -8.38 -3.10
N VAL A 163 23.32 -7.29 -3.61
CA VAL A 163 23.95 -6.49 -4.67
C VAL A 163 24.06 -5.03 -4.20
N PRO A 164 25.28 -4.51 -3.96
CA PRO A 164 25.49 -3.09 -3.75
C PRO A 164 25.07 -2.30 -5.00
N TYR A 165 24.31 -1.24 -4.81
CA TYR A 165 23.86 -0.34 -5.88
C TYR A 165 24.23 1.12 -5.58
N ARG A 166 24.28 1.92 -6.63
CA ARG A 166 24.29 3.37 -6.54
C ARG A 166 23.51 4.01 -7.68
N VAL A 167 22.64 4.94 -7.32
CA VAL A 167 21.97 5.85 -8.23
C VAL A 167 22.84 7.08 -8.39
N ARG A 168 23.06 7.54 -9.62
CA ARG A 168 23.85 8.72 -9.93
C ARG A 168 23.09 9.73 -10.78
N HIS A 169 23.38 11.01 -10.56
CA HIS A 169 22.96 12.11 -11.42
C HIS A 169 24.17 13.04 -11.71
N GLY A 170 24.18 13.66 -12.89
CA GLY A 170 25.34 14.43 -13.36
C GLY A 170 26.65 13.64 -13.31
N GLU A 171 27.73 14.28 -12.89
CA GLU A 171 29.01 13.62 -12.58
C GLU A 171 29.08 13.20 -11.11
N GLN A 172 28.72 14.10 -10.19
CA GLN A 172 29.07 14.01 -8.78
C GLN A 172 27.98 13.40 -7.90
N ALA A 173 26.70 13.59 -8.22
CA ALA A 173 25.61 13.22 -7.32
C ALA A 173 25.44 11.70 -7.22
N LEU A 174 25.27 11.21 -5.99
CA LEU A 174 25.24 9.79 -5.68
C LEU A 174 24.38 9.49 -4.45
N PHE A 175 23.52 8.47 -4.56
CA PHE A 175 22.92 7.76 -3.43
C PHE A 175 23.23 6.26 -3.58
N SER A 176 23.62 5.59 -2.51
CA SER A 176 24.05 4.18 -2.54
C SER A 176 23.44 3.35 -1.43
N GLY A 177 23.34 2.05 -1.65
CA GLY A 177 22.86 1.07 -0.69
C GLY A 177 23.02 -0.35 -1.20
N ARG A 178 22.19 -1.26 -0.71
CA ARG A 178 22.21 -2.69 -1.03
C ARG A 178 20.81 -3.19 -1.38
N ILE A 179 20.67 -3.81 -2.55
CA ILE A 179 19.54 -4.69 -2.81
C ILE A 179 19.83 -5.98 -2.07
N ARG A 180 19.09 -6.26 -0.98
CA ARG A 180 19.20 -7.53 -0.23
C ARG A 180 18.73 -8.70 -1.09
N ARG A 181 19.34 -9.86 -0.89
CA ARG A 181 18.77 -11.14 -1.35
C ARG A 181 17.40 -11.40 -0.71
N ASP A 182 16.58 -12.22 -1.36
CA ASP A 182 15.34 -12.75 -0.79
C ASP A 182 15.68 -13.72 0.37
N PRO A 183 15.24 -13.47 1.62
CA PRO A 183 15.64 -14.23 2.81
C PRO A 183 14.92 -15.59 2.96
N LEU A 184 14.81 -16.37 1.88
CA LEU A 184 14.11 -17.66 1.86
C LEU A 184 14.65 -18.67 2.89
N ASP A 185 15.94 -18.60 3.20
CA ASP A 185 16.66 -19.46 4.16
C ASP A 185 16.50 -19.04 5.63
N GLN A 186 15.93 -17.86 5.93
CA GLN A 186 15.55 -17.49 7.29
C GLN A 186 14.23 -18.16 7.69
N ASP A 187 14.09 -18.65 8.93
CA ASP A 187 12.79 -19.12 9.45
C ASP A 187 11.87 -17.96 9.85
N ILE A 188 12.46 -16.94 10.48
CA ILE A 188 11.77 -15.77 11.00
C ILE A 188 11.98 -14.61 10.03
N ILE A 189 10.88 -14.09 9.48
CA ILE A 189 10.88 -12.88 8.64
C ILE A 189 10.35 -11.70 9.46
N VAL A 190 11.07 -10.58 9.44
CA VAL A 190 10.82 -9.40 10.27
C VAL A 190 10.33 -8.23 9.43
N VAL A 191 9.17 -7.67 9.78
CA VAL A 191 8.55 -6.52 9.10
C VAL A 191 8.43 -5.36 10.08
N ALA A 192 8.85 -4.15 9.68
CA ALA A 192 8.53 -2.93 10.40
C ALA A 192 7.20 -2.35 9.90
N ASN A 193 6.21 -2.18 10.79
CA ASN A 193 4.88 -1.64 10.49
C ASN A 193 4.77 -0.20 11.02
N MET A 194 4.55 0.77 10.14
CA MET A 194 4.70 2.20 10.44
C MET A 194 3.67 3.05 9.68
N SER A 195 3.25 4.17 10.26
CA SER A 195 2.39 5.16 9.59
C SER A 195 2.54 6.54 10.23
N CYS A 196 1.89 7.57 9.68
CA CYS A 196 1.55 8.81 10.40
C CYS A 196 2.77 9.58 10.97
N ASN A 197 3.57 10.10 10.05
CA ASN A 197 4.77 10.90 10.32
C ASN A 197 4.47 12.41 10.32
N SER A 198 3.94 12.93 11.44
CA SER A 198 3.53 14.33 11.55
C SER A 198 4.59 15.35 11.11
N SER A 199 4.22 16.20 10.15
CA SER A 199 5.07 17.30 9.69
C SER A 199 5.27 18.41 10.74
N ARG A 200 4.47 18.46 11.82
CA ARG A 200 4.62 19.45 12.91
C ARG A 200 5.91 19.25 13.73
N THR A 201 6.59 18.12 13.56
CA THR A 201 7.90 17.84 14.15
C THR A 201 8.92 17.66 13.03
N THR A 202 9.62 18.74 12.67
CA THR A 202 10.66 18.75 11.65
C THR A 202 11.96 18.09 12.13
N GLY A 203 12.96 17.98 11.24
CA GLY A 203 14.23 17.34 11.53
C GLY A 203 14.18 15.81 11.33
N GLY A 204 15.20 15.11 11.84
CA GLY A 204 15.34 13.66 11.69
C GLY A 204 14.38 12.83 12.54
N ARG A 205 14.60 11.51 12.55
CA ARG A 205 13.92 10.53 13.42
C ARG A 205 14.92 9.60 14.11
N PRO A 206 16.00 10.12 14.74
CA PRO A 206 17.15 9.30 15.16
C PRO A 206 16.76 8.19 16.13
N GLU A 207 15.78 8.43 17.01
CA GLU A 207 15.32 7.43 17.98
C GLU A 207 14.61 6.26 17.30
N ILE A 208 13.90 6.49 16.19
CA ILE A 208 13.24 5.43 15.43
C ILE A 208 14.27 4.73 14.52
N VAL A 209 15.16 5.49 13.88
CA VAL A 209 16.18 4.97 12.96
C VAL A 209 17.20 4.07 13.68
N GLU A 210 17.69 4.43 14.88
CA GLU A 210 18.59 3.55 15.64
C GLU A 210 17.93 2.19 15.89
N HIS A 211 16.68 2.18 16.37
CA HIS A 211 15.99 0.93 16.68
C HIS A 211 15.59 0.13 15.45
N LEU A 212 15.16 0.76 14.35
CA LEU A 212 14.91 0.05 13.10
C LEU A 212 16.19 -0.60 12.54
N LEU A 213 17.34 0.05 12.67
CA LEU A 213 18.63 -0.54 12.31
C LEU A 213 19.02 -1.69 13.25
N ALA A 214 18.70 -1.60 14.55
CA ALA A 214 18.99 -2.63 15.56
C ALA A 214 18.05 -3.86 15.49
N HIS A 215 16.80 -3.69 15.09
CA HIS A 215 15.84 -4.78 14.84
C HIS A 215 16.07 -5.50 13.50
N ASP A 216 16.86 -4.90 12.62
CA ASP A 216 17.19 -5.30 11.25
C ASP A 216 16.05 -5.96 10.45
N PRO A 217 14.93 -5.26 10.20
CA PRO A 217 13.79 -5.83 9.48
C PRO A 217 14.16 -6.20 8.03
N ASP A 218 13.62 -7.32 7.56
CA ASP A 218 13.70 -7.76 6.16
C ASP A 218 12.85 -6.89 5.23
N LEU A 219 11.78 -6.30 5.75
CA LEU A 219 10.82 -5.49 5.00
C LEU A 219 10.38 -4.25 5.79
N LEU A 220 10.37 -3.09 5.14
CA LEU A 220 9.75 -1.87 5.67
C LEU A 220 8.34 -1.70 5.06
N PHE A 221 7.34 -1.45 5.90
CA PHE A 221 5.99 -1.07 5.47
C PHE A 221 5.59 0.27 6.09
N PHE A 222 5.34 1.26 5.22
CA PHE A 222 4.75 2.54 5.57
C PHE A 222 3.31 2.58 5.02
N ALA A 223 2.33 2.44 5.91
CA ALA A 223 0.92 2.24 5.58
C ALA A 223 0.19 3.51 5.09
N GLY A 224 0.78 4.68 5.27
CA GLY A 224 0.15 5.96 4.96
C GLY A 224 0.70 7.09 5.81
N ASP A 225 0.32 8.32 5.45
CA ASP A 225 0.70 9.56 6.11
C ASP A 225 2.22 9.72 6.25
N GLN A 226 2.95 9.42 5.18
CA GLN A 226 4.40 9.67 5.15
C GLN A 226 4.68 11.19 5.17
N THR A 227 3.76 12.01 4.64
CA THR A 227 3.81 13.47 4.80
C THR A 227 2.46 14.17 4.97
N TYR A 228 2.40 15.13 5.90
CA TYR A 228 1.26 16.05 6.11
C TYR A 228 1.51 17.42 5.45
N ARG A 229 2.21 17.45 4.31
CA ARG A 229 2.46 18.68 3.53
C ARG A 229 1.49 18.76 2.35
N HIS A 230 0.21 18.95 2.68
CA HIS A 230 -0.94 18.72 1.79
C HIS A 230 -0.90 19.45 0.43
N THR A 231 -0.16 20.56 0.31
CA THR A 231 0.00 21.33 -0.93
C THR A 231 1.42 21.32 -1.50
N GLU A 232 2.36 20.62 -0.87
CA GLU A 232 3.81 20.63 -1.19
C GLU A 232 4.39 19.22 -1.03
N HIS A 233 3.74 18.25 -1.70
CA HIS A 233 4.03 16.83 -1.51
C HIS A 233 5.49 16.48 -1.82
N THR A 234 6.09 17.00 -2.89
CA THR A 234 7.49 16.66 -3.24
C THR A 234 8.46 17.11 -2.16
N ALA A 235 8.24 18.30 -1.57
CA ALA A 235 9.06 18.78 -0.46
C ALA A 235 8.83 17.95 0.82
N GLY A 236 7.61 17.49 1.06
CA GLY A 236 7.26 16.60 2.18
C GLY A 236 7.76 15.16 2.04
N TRP A 237 7.78 14.64 0.82
CA TRP A 237 8.30 13.31 0.47
C TRP A 237 9.83 13.28 0.54
N ILE A 238 10.50 14.37 0.12
CA ILE A 238 11.93 14.57 0.37
C ILE A 238 12.23 14.66 1.88
N GLU A 239 11.41 15.36 2.67
CA GLU A 239 11.58 15.41 4.13
C GLU A 239 11.47 14.03 4.79
N PHE A 240 10.45 13.24 4.44
CA PHE A 240 10.29 11.86 4.87
C PHE A 240 11.46 10.98 4.43
N GLY A 241 11.91 11.12 3.18
CA GLY A 241 13.09 10.43 2.66
C GLY A 241 14.34 10.73 3.48
N LEU A 242 14.63 12.01 3.77
CA LEU A 242 15.76 12.40 4.63
C LEU A 242 15.67 11.80 6.04
N GLN A 243 14.47 11.55 6.56
CA GLN A 243 14.25 10.98 7.88
C GLN A 243 14.51 9.47 7.96
N PHE A 244 14.29 8.71 6.88
CA PHE A 244 14.29 7.24 6.90
C PHE A 244 15.24 6.56 5.88
N ARG A 245 15.88 7.33 4.97
CA ARG A 245 16.74 6.79 3.90
C ARG A 245 17.85 5.85 4.38
N ASP A 246 18.39 6.06 5.58
CA ASP A 246 19.44 5.21 6.13
C ASP A 246 18.96 3.81 6.54
N VAL A 247 17.65 3.64 6.75
CA VAL A 247 17.01 2.32 6.91
C VAL A 247 16.61 1.74 5.55
N MET A 248 16.02 2.58 4.68
CA MET A 248 15.48 2.19 3.36
C MET A 248 16.56 1.78 2.35
N ARG A 249 17.74 2.41 2.37
CA ARG A 249 18.79 2.21 1.35
C ARG A 249 19.19 0.75 1.16
N ASP A 250 19.07 -0.04 2.23
CA ASP A 250 19.48 -1.44 2.29
C ASP A 250 18.29 -2.41 2.44
N ARG A 251 17.03 -1.97 2.36
CA ARG A 251 15.85 -2.84 2.65
C ARG A 251 14.69 -2.60 1.66
N PRO A 252 14.00 -3.66 1.19
CA PRO A 252 12.82 -3.49 0.38
C PRO A 252 11.77 -2.69 1.18
N THR A 253 11.12 -1.74 0.50
CA THR A 253 10.22 -0.78 1.14
C THR A 253 8.90 -0.70 0.40
N ILE A 254 7.83 -1.10 1.09
CA ILE A 254 6.45 -0.81 0.69
C ILE A 254 6.07 0.55 1.29
N SER A 255 5.67 1.49 0.45
CA SER A 255 5.01 2.73 0.85
C SER A 255 3.73 2.86 0.04
N ILE A 256 2.62 3.14 0.72
CA ILE A 256 1.32 3.41 0.08
C ILE A 256 0.77 4.74 0.61
N PRO A 257 0.24 5.62 -0.25
CA PRO A 257 -0.34 6.88 0.20
C PRO A 257 -1.68 6.68 0.90
N ASP A 258 -1.91 7.49 1.93
CA ASP A 258 -3.23 7.72 2.51
C ASP A 258 -3.70 9.18 2.22
N ASP A 259 -4.71 9.66 2.95
CA ASP A 259 -5.41 10.92 2.69
C ASP A 259 -4.52 12.17 2.78
N HIS A 260 -3.66 12.30 3.78
CA HIS A 260 -2.82 13.47 3.97
C HIS A 260 -1.66 13.53 2.97
N ASP A 261 -1.20 12.39 2.43
CA ASP A 261 -0.22 12.32 1.34
C ASP A 261 -0.77 12.92 0.04
N VAL A 262 -2.02 12.58 -0.31
CA VAL A 262 -2.76 13.27 -1.39
C VAL A 262 -3.35 14.61 -0.94
N GLY A 263 -3.02 15.08 0.26
CA GLY A 263 -3.37 16.40 0.79
C GLY A 263 -4.84 16.63 1.13
N HIS A 264 -5.59 15.55 1.32
CA HIS A 264 -6.99 15.56 1.76
C HIS A 264 -7.05 15.57 3.30
N PRO A 265 -8.19 15.93 3.91
CA PRO A 265 -8.38 15.76 5.36
C PRO A 265 -8.83 14.35 5.73
N ASN A 266 -9.53 13.68 4.82
CA ASN A 266 -10.02 12.29 4.85
C ASN A 266 -10.27 11.84 3.40
N LEU A 267 -9.98 10.57 3.04
CA LEU A 267 -10.06 10.09 1.64
C LEU A 267 -11.10 8.99 1.42
N TRP A 268 -12.04 9.30 0.54
CA TRP A 268 -13.07 8.40 0.02
C TRP A 268 -12.94 8.43 -1.50
N GLY A 269 -12.24 7.48 -2.11
CA GLY A 269 -11.76 7.62 -3.48
C GLY A 269 -12.85 7.61 -4.56
N GLU A 270 -14.05 7.08 -4.27
CA GLU A 270 -15.21 7.04 -5.19
C GLU A 270 -14.82 6.65 -6.64
N ASN A 271 -13.99 5.62 -6.80
CA ASN A 271 -13.50 5.14 -8.10
C ASN A 271 -12.85 6.24 -8.98
N GLY A 272 -12.42 7.37 -8.41
CA GLY A 272 -11.74 8.48 -9.10
C GLY A 272 -12.55 9.76 -9.29
N LYS A 273 -13.82 9.80 -8.85
CA LYS A 273 -14.72 10.96 -8.93
C LYS A 273 -14.02 12.31 -8.65
N ARG A 274 -14.45 13.40 -9.30
CA ARG A 274 -14.05 14.75 -8.86
C ARG A 274 -14.88 15.12 -7.63
N SER A 275 -14.20 15.26 -6.49
CA SER A 275 -14.76 15.82 -5.27
C SER A 275 -14.92 17.33 -5.40
N VAL A 276 -15.98 17.89 -4.80
CA VAL A 276 -16.23 19.34 -4.77
C VAL A 276 -16.45 19.88 -3.35
N ALA A 277 -16.57 19.03 -2.34
CA ALA A 277 -16.61 19.45 -0.94
C ALA A 277 -15.20 19.68 -0.39
N LYS A 278 -15.01 20.75 0.38
CA LYS A 278 -13.71 21.13 0.97
C LYS A 278 -13.23 20.17 2.08
N ASP A 279 -14.12 19.35 2.61
CA ASP A 279 -13.86 18.27 3.57
C ASP A 279 -13.78 16.89 2.90
N ASN A 280 -13.83 16.85 1.56
CA ASN A 280 -13.93 15.64 0.74
C ASN A 280 -15.14 14.72 1.04
N SER A 281 -16.13 15.17 1.82
CA SER A 281 -17.18 14.28 2.31
C SER A 281 -18.14 13.76 1.23
N ASP A 282 -18.23 14.44 0.07
CA ASP A 282 -18.96 13.95 -1.11
C ASP A 282 -18.17 12.87 -1.90
N GLY A 283 -16.90 12.68 -1.55
CA GLY A 283 -15.98 11.69 -2.08
C GLY A 283 -15.42 11.98 -3.48
N GLY A 284 -14.32 11.31 -3.78
CA GLY A 284 -13.46 11.50 -4.93
C GLY A 284 -12.10 12.08 -4.53
N TYR A 285 -11.46 12.71 -5.50
CA TYR A 285 -10.26 13.52 -5.32
C TYR A 285 -10.56 14.96 -5.75
N PHE A 286 -10.32 15.95 -4.88
CA PHE A 286 -10.54 17.38 -5.20
C PHE A 286 -9.36 18.02 -5.93
N TYR A 287 -8.15 17.47 -5.78
CA TYR A 287 -6.98 17.86 -6.57
C TYR A 287 -7.00 17.26 -8.00
N PRO A 288 -6.15 17.79 -8.91
CA PRO A 288 -6.00 17.29 -10.28
C PRO A 288 -5.46 15.86 -10.34
N VAL A 289 -5.73 15.18 -11.46
CA VAL A 289 -5.28 13.80 -11.72
C VAL A 289 -3.77 13.72 -11.76
N GLU A 290 -3.15 14.76 -12.29
CA GLU A 290 -1.71 14.95 -12.45
C GLU A 290 -1.00 14.99 -11.08
N TYR A 291 -1.64 15.58 -10.06
CA TYR A 291 -1.14 15.60 -8.68
C TYR A 291 -1.34 14.23 -8.01
N VAL A 292 -2.53 13.64 -8.11
CA VAL A 292 -2.81 12.32 -7.52
C VAL A 292 -1.88 11.24 -8.11
N ASN A 293 -1.65 11.26 -9.42
CA ASN A 293 -0.73 10.34 -10.09
C ASN A 293 0.75 10.66 -9.80
N MET A 294 1.11 11.92 -9.50
CA MET A 294 2.44 12.27 -9.01
C MET A 294 2.71 11.64 -7.63
N VAL A 295 1.82 11.89 -6.66
CA VAL A 295 1.89 11.36 -5.29
C VAL A 295 2.05 9.83 -5.30
N GLN A 296 1.14 9.14 -6.00
CA GLN A 296 1.19 7.67 -6.09
C GLN A 296 2.49 7.19 -6.72
N ARG A 297 2.95 7.80 -7.82
CA ARG A 297 4.18 7.39 -8.51
C ARG A 297 5.44 7.63 -7.66
N GLN A 298 5.46 8.70 -6.86
CA GLN A 298 6.56 8.98 -5.93
C GLN A 298 6.67 7.94 -4.81
N GLN A 299 5.53 7.49 -4.26
CA GLN A 299 5.51 6.57 -3.13
C GLN A 299 5.50 5.08 -3.49
N SER A 300 4.69 4.66 -4.48
CA SER A 300 4.39 3.23 -4.72
C SER A 300 4.87 2.68 -6.06
N TRP A 301 5.54 3.46 -6.93
CA TRP A 301 6.00 2.92 -8.23
C TRP A 301 7.02 1.77 -8.08
N ASN A 302 7.82 1.75 -7.01
CA ASN A 302 8.82 0.70 -6.75
C ASN A 302 8.22 -0.62 -6.25
N LEU A 303 6.91 -0.71 -6.03
CA LEU A 303 6.21 -1.97 -5.79
C LEU A 303 6.21 -2.84 -7.06
N PRO A 304 5.89 -4.15 -6.99
CA PRO A 304 5.56 -4.95 -8.16
C PRO A 304 4.44 -4.32 -9.01
N ASP A 305 4.27 -4.77 -10.25
CA ASP A 305 3.27 -4.17 -11.14
C ASP A 305 1.84 -4.43 -10.63
N PRO A 306 0.86 -3.53 -10.87
CA PRO A 306 -0.50 -3.73 -10.39
C PRO A 306 -1.11 -4.96 -11.06
N VAL A 307 -1.81 -5.81 -10.28
CA VAL A 307 -2.39 -7.07 -10.79
C VAL A 307 -3.51 -6.83 -11.83
N ASP A 308 -4.09 -5.63 -11.82
CA ASP A 308 -4.95 -5.08 -12.85
C ASP A 308 -4.57 -3.59 -13.00
N PRO A 309 -3.72 -3.21 -13.96
CA PRO A 309 -3.17 -1.85 -14.07
C PRO A 309 -4.14 -0.85 -14.72
N THR A 310 -5.40 -1.23 -14.96
CA THR A 310 -6.38 -0.35 -15.62
C THR A 310 -6.60 0.91 -14.79
N PRO A 311 -6.43 2.13 -15.35
CA PRO A 311 -6.77 3.35 -14.63
C PRO A 311 -8.24 3.38 -14.22
N ILE A 312 -8.52 4.00 -13.09
CA ILE A 312 -9.87 4.31 -12.63
C ILE A 312 -10.37 5.62 -13.27
N GLU A 313 -11.50 6.19 -12.83
CA GLU A 313 -12.08 7.37 -13.46
C GLU A 313 -11.12 8.57 -13.51
N ARG A 314 -11.36 9.43 -14.52
CA ARG A 314 -10.48 10.56 -14.90
C ARG A 314 -9.04 10.16 -15.27
N GLY A 315 -8.68 8.88 -15.30
CA GLY A 315 -7.32 8.42 -15.62
C GLY A 315 -6.38 8.39 -14.40
N ILE A 316 -6.94 8.30 -13.19
CA ILE A 316 -6.13 8.10 -11.98
C ILE A 316 -5.54 6.68 -11.98
N SER A 317 -4.25 6.55 -11.70
CA SER A 317 -3.54 5.27 -11.67
C SER A 317 -3.87 4.45 -10.42
N VAL A 318 -3.62 3.15 -10.51
CA VAL A 318 -3.70 2.16 -9.42
C VAL A 318 -2.35 1.49 -9.19
N TYR A 319 -2.13 0.98 -7.98
CA TYR A 319 -0.92 0.27 -7.53
C TYR A 319 -1.20 -1.02 -6.73
N PHE A 320 -2.47 -1.39 -6.45
CA PHE A 320 -2.79 -2.61 -5.70
C PHE A 320 -2.18 -3.87 -6.35
N THR A 321 -1.45 -4.65 -5.55
CA THR A 321 -0.59 -5.74 -6.03
C THR A 321 -0.23 -6.70 -4.88
N ARG A 322 0.77 -7.56 -5.06
CA ARG A 322 1.39 -8.33 -3.98
C ARG A 322 2.92 -8.19 -4.02
N LEU A 323 3.57 -8.46 -2.89
CA LEU A 323 5.01 -8.66 -2.79
C LEU A 323 5.29 -9.95 -2.00
N ARG A 324 6.28 -10.74 -2.42
CA ARG A 324 6.80 -11.86 -1.62
C ARG A 324 8.18 -11.53 -1.05
N VAL A 325 8.39 -11.81 0.24
CA VAL A 325 9.69 -11.68 0.92
C VAL A 325 9.87 -12.85 1.89
N GLY A 326 10.92 -13.63 1.71
CA GLY A 326 11.31 -14.72 2.62
C GLY A 326 10.30 -15.85 2.74
N GLY A 327 9.37 -16.01 1.78
CA GLY A 327 8.26 -16.95 1.87
C GLY A 327 7.00 -16.40 2.55
N ILE A 328 6.98 -15.11 2.90
CA ILE A 328 5.77 -14.38 3.32
C ILE A 328 5.22 -13.62 2.12
N ASP A 329 3.92 -13.73 1.86
CA ASP A 329 3.23 -13.13 0.71
C ASP A 329 2.25 -12.04 1.17
N PHE A 330 2.56 -10.80 0.80
CA PHE A 330 1.89 -9.58 1.23
C PHE A 330 0.97 -9.08 0.12
N ALA A 331 -0.35 -9.17 0.27
CA ALA A 331 -1.29 -8.43 -0.58
C ALA A 331 -1.29 -6.95 -0.16
N ILE A 332 -1.04 -6.06 -1.11
CA ILE A 332 -0.96 -4.61 -0.92
C ILE A 332 -2.22 -3.99 -1.50
N LEU A 333 -3.04 -3.39 -0.64
CA LEU A 333 -4.33 -2.82 -1.00
C LEU A 333 -4.28 -1.30 -1.22
N GLU A 334 -5.37 -0.84 -1.83
CA GLU A 334 -5.76 0.55 -1.99
C GLU A 334 -7.14 0.73 -1.36
N ASP A 335 -7.24 0.66 -0.04
CA ASP A 335 -8.53 0.61 0.64
C ASP A 335 -9.37 1.88 0.45
N ARG A 336 -8.72 3.05 0.43
CA ARG A 336 -9.33 4.36 0.18
C ARG A 336 -9.84 4.51 -1.25
N LYS A 337 -9.21 3.86 -2.23
CA LYS A 337 -9.34 4.16 -3.68
C LYS A 337 -10.76 4.00 -4.23
N PHE A 338 -11.49 3.00 -3.72
CA PHE A 338 -12.86 2.70 -4.15
C PHE A 338 -13.90 3.00 -3.06
N LYS A 339 -13.45 3.40 -1.85
CA LYS A 339 -14.30 3.64 -0.69
C LYS A 339 -15.33 4.73 -0.96
N SER A 340 -16.58 4.46 -0.57
CA SER A 340 -17.66 5.43 -0.71
C SER A 340 -17.53 6.60 0.25
N GLY A 341 -17.80 7.82 -0.22
CA GLY A 341 -17.95 9.02 0.61
C GLY A 341 -19.37 9.14 1.20
N PRO A 342 -19.54 9.57 2.46
CA PRO A 342 -20.84 9.54 3.14
C PRO A 342 -21.80 10.66 2.77
N ALA A 343 -21.34 11.86 2.40
CA ALA A 343 -22.23 13.00 2.15
C ALA A 343 -23.08 12.78 0.90
N GLY A 344 -24.39 12.92 1.05
CA GLY A 344 -25.37 12.64 0.00
C GLY A 344 -25.71 11.14 -0.16
N LYS A 345 -25.01 10.24 0.52
CA LYS A 345 -25.36 8.81 0.60
C LYS A 345 -26.08 8.45 1.90
N ILE A 346 -25.66 9.02 3.03
CA ILE A 346 -26.30 8.82 4.34
C ILE A 346 -26.71 10.16 5.00
N PRO A 347 -27.63 10.15 5.98
CA PRO A 347 -27.92 11.33 6.79
C PRO A 347 -26.70 11.77 7.63
N LYS A 348 -26.51 13.08 7.80
CA LYS A 348 -25.48 13.62 8.69
C LYS A 348 -25.91 13.46 10.15
N MET A 349 -25.20 12.60 10.91
CA MET A 349 -25.53 12.24 12.30
C MET A 349 -24.49 12.70 13.35
N GLY A 350 -23.73 13.75 13.01
CA GLY A 350 -22.72 14.35 13.87
C GLY A 350 -22.25 15.72 13.35
N PRO A 351 -21.17 16.29 13.92
CA PRO A 351 -20.65 17.61 13.53
C PRO A 351 -20.11 17.64 12.09
N ARG A 352 -19.61 16.51 11.59
CA ARG A 352 -19.18 16.26 10.20
C ARG A 352 -20.06 15.16 9.56
N PRO A 353 -20.09 14.99 8.22
CA PRO A 353 -20.90 13.95 7.57
C PRO A 353 -20.43 12.51 7.84
N ASP A 354 -19.16 12.35 8.22
CA ASP A 354 -18.44 11.11 8.53
C ASP A 354 -18.29 10.85 10.04
N HIS A 355 -18.88 11.69 10.88
CA HIS A 355 -18.93 11.51 12.33
C HIS A 355 -20.34 11.14 12.76
N ILE A 356 -20.47 10.14 13.64
CA ILE A 356 -21.74 9.82 14.32
C ILE A 356 -21.55 9.91 15.83
N ASN A 357 -22.47 10.60 16.51
CA ASN A 357 -22.38 10.89 17.95
C ASN A 357 -23.60 10.46 18.79
N ASP A 358 -24.72 10.10 18.17
CA ASP A 358 -25.95 9.72 18.89
C ASP A 358 -25.87 8.26 19.37
N PRO A 359 -25.83 7.98 20.69
CA PRO A 359 -25.74 6.62 21.23
C PRO A 359 -27.03 5.80 21.07
N THR A 360 -28.10 6.39 20.53
CA THR A 360 -29.38 5.72 20.26
C THR A 360 -29.58 5.37 18.77
N TYR A 361 -28.62 5.71 17.90
CA TYR A 361 -28.70 5.37 16.48
C TYR A 361 -28.55 3.87 16.21
N ASP A 362 -29.18 3.39 15.15
CA ASP A 362 -29.05 2.01 14.65
C ASP A 362 -27.99 1.97 13.54
N PRO A 363 -26.84 1.29 13.72
CA PRO A 363 -25.78 1.23 12.72
C PRO A 363 -26.19 0.56 11.40
N THR A 364 -27.29 -0.21 11.35
CA THR A 364 -27.78 -0.79 10.08
C THR A 364 -28.32 0.29 9.13
N THR A 365 -28.69 1.46 9.64
CA THR A 365 -29.22 2.58 8.83
C THR A 365 -28.20 3.24 7.91
N ILE A 366 -26.91 2.91 8.04
CA ILE A 366 -25.82 3.40 7.20
C ILE A 366 -25.17 2.31 6.33
N ASP A 367 -25.60 1.04 6.44
CA ASP A 367 -25.12 -0.06 5.58
C ASP A 367 -26.02 -0.21 4.34
N LEU A 368 -25.93 0.77 3.44
CA LEU A 368 -26.83 0.87 2.29
C LEU A 368 -26.35 0.07 1.07
N PRO A 369 -27.27 -0.51 0.27
CA PRO A 369 -26.93 -1.17 -1.00
C PRO A 369 -26.21 -0.22 -1.97
N GLY A 370 -25.17 -0.73 -2.64
CA GLY A 370 -24.38 0.05 -3.61
C GLY A 370 -23.26 0.89 -3.01
N LEU A 371 -23.06 0.85 -1.69
CA LEU A 371 -21.83 1.34 -1.07
C LEU A 371 -20.65 0.39 -1.33
N GLU A 372 -19.45 0.95 -1.46
CA GLU A 372 -18.21 0.25 -1.78
C GLU A 372 -17.08 0.58 -0.80
N LEU A 373 -16.10 -0.34 -0.72
CA LEU A 373 -14.89 -0.22 0.11
C LEU A 373 -13.64 -0.50 -0.75
N LEU A 374 -13.26 -1.78 -0.87
CA LEU A 374 -12.14 -2.18 -1.72
C LEU A 374 -12.50 -2.17 -3.22
N GLY A 375 -13.80 -2.27 -3.54
CA GLY A 375 -14.30 -2.39 -4.91
C GLY A 375 -14.00 -3.75 -5.54
N GLN A 376 -14.84 -4.16 -6.50
CA GLN A 376 -14.82 -5.50 -7.09
C GLN A 376 -13.47 -5.93 -7.70
N ARG A 377 -12.61 -4.98 -8.10
CA ARG A 377 -11.28 -5.26 -8.68
C ARG A 377 -10.34 -5.85 -7.62
N GLN A 378 -10.29 -5.24 -6.43
CA GLN A 378 -9.49 -5.74 -5.31
C GLN A 378 -10.12 -6.98 -4.67
N GLU A 379 -11.45 -7.10 -4.65
CA GLU A 379 -12.12 -8.33 -4.18
C GLU A 379 -11.78 -9.54 -5.07
N ARG A 380 -11.76 -9.37 -6.39
CA ARG A 380 -11.30 -10.41 -7.33
C ARG A 380 -9.81 -10.75 -7.16
N PHE A 381 -8.97 -9.74 -6.91
CA PHE A 381 -7.56 -9.95 -6.58
C PHE A 381 -7.40 -10.79 -5.30
N LEU A 382 -8.02 -10.39 -4.19
CA LEU A 382 -7.92 -11.14 -2.93
C LEU A 382 -8.45 -12.57 -3.05
N ALA A 383 -9.51 -12.80 -3.84
CA ALA A 383 -9.99 -14.14 -4.14
C ALA A 383 -8.95 -15.00 -4.89
N SER A 384 -8.38 -14.49 -5.99
CA SER A 384 -7.37 -15.23 -6.77
C SER A 384 -6.02 -15.38 -6.04
N TRP A 385 -5.72 -14.44 -5.14
CA TRP A 385 -4.55 -14.45 -4.25
C TRP A 385 -4.68 -15.48 -3.11
N ALA A 386 -5.87 -15.70 -2.55
CA ALA A 386 -6.09 -16.73 -1.54
C ALA A 386 -5.89 -18.17 -2.10
N GLU A 387 -6.11 -18.36 -3.40
CA GLU A 387 -5.81 -19.62 -4.10
C GLU A 387 -4.31 -19.81 -4.39
N ASP A 388 -3.54 -18.73 -4.47
CA ASP A 388 -2.18 -18.75 -5.01
C ASP A 388 -1.10 -18.67 -3.93
N TRP A 389 -0.53 -19.82 -3.58
CA TRP A 389 0.53 -19.96 -2.59
C TRP A 389 1.92 -20.17 -3.21
N GLN A 390 2.11 -19.97 -4.51
CA GLN A 390 3.41 -20.12 -5.15
C GLN A 390 4.46 -19.27 -4.42
N GLY A 391 5.57 -19.87 -3.99
CA GLY A 391 6.62 -19.18 -3.23
C GLY A 391 6.19 -18.60 -1.88
N ALA A 392 5.08 -19.07 -1.30
CA ALA A 392 4.50 -18.53 -0.06
C ALA A 392 4.13 -19.64 0.94
N ASP A 393 4.62 -19.51 2.18
CA ASP A 393 4.28 -20.36 3.33
C ASP A 393 3.20 -19.74 4.21
N LEU A 394 3.19 -18.40 4.28
CA LEU A 394 2.30 -17.56 5.09
C LEU A 394 1.82 -16.34 4.27
N LYS A 395 0.67 -15.79 4.65
CA LYS A 395 0.02 -14.66 3.95
C LYS A 395 -0.28 -13.50 4.89
N VAL A 396 -0.20 -12.29 4.35
CA VAL A 396 -0.44 -11.01 5.04
C VAL A 396 -1.22 -10.08 4.11
N VAL A 397 -2.09 -9.24 4.66
CA VAL A 397 -2.74 -8.14 3.95
C VAL A 397 -2.28 -6.81 4.55
N LEU A 398 -1.93 -5.87 3.67
CA LEU A 398 -1.45 -4.52 4.00
C LEU A 398 -2.45 -3.50 3.45
N SER A 399 -2.91 -2.57 4.28
CA SER A 399 -3.77 -1.45 3.85
C SER A 399 -3.53 -0.21 4.72
N GLN A 400 -4.18 0.90 4.37
CA GLN A 400 -4.04 2.17 5.07
C GLN A 400 -4.66 2.13 6.47
N THR A 401 -5.91 1.66 6.60
CA THR A 401 -6.68 1.77 7.86
C THR A 401 -7.40 0.48 8.30
N ALA A 402 -7.76 0.41 9.59
CA ALA A 402 -8.30 -0.76 10.25
C ALA A 402 -9.73 -1.10 9.81
N PHE A 403 -10.03 -2.38 9.58
CA PHE A 403 -11.39 -2.90 9.30
C PHE A 403 -12.32 -2.94 10.54
N CYS A 404 -12.22 -1.94 11.42
CA CYS A 404 -13.08 -1.67 12.57
C CYS A 404 -12.79 -0.28 13.17
N GLY A 405 -13.79 0.34 13.80
CA GLY A 405 -13.62 1.54 14.62
C GLY A 405 -12.98 1.22 15.96
N ALA A 406 -11.64 1.15 16.00
CA ALA A 406 -10.88 0.83 17.21
C ALA A 406 -10.54 2.04 18.10
N VAL A 407 -11.19 3.19 17.87
CA VAL A 407 -10.97 4.45 18.56
C VAL A 407 -12.31 5.06 18.95
N HIS A 408 -12.39 5.63 20.17
CA HIS A 408 -13.62 6.23 20.69
C HIS A 408 -13.46 7.71 21.10
N MET A 409 -12.24 8.26 21.16
CA MET A 409 -12.02 9.66 21.56
C MET A 409 -11.01 10.32 20.63
N HIS A 410 -11.36 11.51 20.12
CA HIS A 410 -10.78 12.12 18.93
C HIS A 410 -10.31 13.54 19.20
N GLY A 411 -9.02 13.81 18.99
CA GLY A 411 -8.37 15.11 19.19
C GLY A 411 -8.13 15.49 20.66
N GLY A 412 -8.99 15.05 21.58
CA GLY A 412 -8.83 15.28 23.03
C GLY A 412 -9.46 14.17 23.87
N ARG A 413 -8.91 13.95 25.08
CA ARG A 413 -9.26 12.84 25.98
C ARG A 413 -10.73 12.83 26.46
N ASN A 414 -11.46 13.94 26.33
CA ASN A 414 -12.89 14.02 26.68
C ASN A 414 -13.80 14.15 25.44
N SER A 415 -13.22 14.14 24.24
CA SER A 415 -13.91 14.38 22.96
C SER A 415 -14.34 13.05 22.36
N ARG A 416 -15.37 12.43 22.94
CA ARG A 416 -15.91 11.15 22.46
C ARG A 416 -16.54 11.30 21.07
N LEU A 417 -16.22 10.35 20.21
CA LEU A 417 -16.87 10.07 18.92
C LEU A 417 -17.44 8.65 19.03
N LEU A 418 -18.69 8.42 18.63
CA LEU A 418 -19.28 7.08 18.71
C LEU A 418 -18.81 6.22 17.55
N ALA A 419 -18.94 6.74 16.32
CA ALA A 419 -18.38 6.10 15.13
C ALA A 419 -17.66 7.13 14.25
N ASP A 420 -16.44 6.76 13.86
CA ASP A 420 -15.67 7.35 12.77
C ASP A 420 -15.90 6.52 11.52
N LEU A 421 -16.50 7.11 10.47
CA LEU A 421 -16.69 6.39 9.21
C LEU A 421 -15.39 6.24 8.41
N ASP A 422 -14.32 6.97 8.78
CA ASP A 422 -13.07 7.03 8.01
C ASP A 422 -12.23 5.76 8.14
N CYS A 423 -12.35 5.03 9.25
CA CYS A 423 -11.85 3.66 9.35
C CYS A 423 -12.55 2.72 8.34
N ASN A 424 -11.92 1.61 7.97
CA ASN A 424 -12.54 0.58 7.12
C ASN A 424 -13.59 -0.28 7.87
N GLY A 425 -14.08 0.18 9.02
CA GLY A 425 -15.27 -0.38 9.68
C GLY A 425 -16.57 -0.12 8.90
N TRP A 426 -16.62 0.95 8.11
CA TRP A 426 -17.74 1.33 7.25
C TRP A 426 -17.27 1.45 5.78
N PRO A 427 -18.10 1.10 4.77
CA PRO A 427 -19.45 0.51 4.87
C PRO A 427 -19.43 -0.95 5.32
N GLN A 428 -20.36 -1.37 6.20
CA GLN A 428 -20.24 -2.63 6.94
C GLN A 428 -20.34 -3.89 6.06
N THR A 429 -21.21 -3.94 5.07
CA THR A 429 -21.35 -5.09 4.16
C THR A 429 -20.08 -5.27 3.29
N PRO A 430 -19.56 -4.24 2.59
CA PRO A 430 -18.23 -4.28 1.96
C PRO A 430 -17.09 -4.64 2.92
N ARG A 431 -17.06 -4.07 4.14
CA ARG A 431 -16.11 -4.44 5.20
C ARG A 431 -16.16 -5.93 5.50
N ARG A 432 -17.36 -6.51 5.61
CA ARG A 432 -17.54 -7.94 5.86
C ARG A 432 -16.90 -8.78 4.76
N ARG A 433 -17.11 -8.43 3.49
CA ARG A 433 -16.48 -9.12 2.33
C ARG A 433 -14.95 -9.08 2.38
N ALA A 434 -14.37 -7.93 2.74
CA ALA A 434 -12.93 -7.78 2.91
C ALA A 434 -12.38 -8.68 4.03
N VAL A 435 -12.99 -8.65 5.22
CA VAL A 435 -12.57 -9.47 6.37
C VAL A 435 -12.77 -10.97 6.10
N GLU A 436 -13.82 -11.37 5.36
CA GLU A 436 -13.98 -12.75 4.89
C GLU A 436 -12.88 -13.18 3.90
N ALA A 437 -12.44 -12.30 2.99
CA ALA A 437 -11.35 -12.61 2.06
C ALA A 437 -10.01 -12.82 2.79
N ILE A 438 -9.70 -11.98 3.80
CA ILE A 438 -8.53 -12.15 4.67
C ILE A 438 -8.62 -13.48 5.45
N ARG A 439 -9.79 -13.79 6.03
CA ARG A 439 -10.07 -15.05 6.74
C ARG A 439 -9.87 -16.28 5.85
N ARG A 440 -10.35 -16.25 4.60
CA ARG A 440 -10.24 -17.36 3.62
C ARG A 440 -8.79 -17.75 3.32
N ALA A 441 -7.85 -16.79 3.39
CA ALA A 441 -6.43 -17.02 3.23
C ALA A 441 -5.68 -17.36 4.54
N ARG A 442 -6.37 -17.32 5.70
CA ARG A 442 -5.79 -17.33 7.05
C ARG A 442 -4.69 -16.28 7.26
N ALA A 443 -4.82 -15.15 6.58
CA ALA A 443 -3.85 -14.05 6.65
C ALA A 443 -4.07 -13.19 7.91
N VAL A 444 -3.01 -12.52 8.37
CA VAL A 444 -3.14 -11.36 9.27
C VAL A 444 -3.19 -10.07 8.47
N HIS A 445 -3.63 -8.99 9.13
CA HIS A 445 -3.73 -7.66 8.53
C HIS A 445 -2.86 -6.63 9.29
N LEU A 446 -2.11 -5.80 8.55
CA LEU A 446 -1.31 -4.70 9.08
C LEU A 446 -1.73 -3.37 8.44
N CYS A 447 -1.90 -2.31 9.25
CA CYS A 447 -2.37 -0.99 8.79
C CYS A 447 -1.93 0.16 9.73
N GLY A 448 -2.35 1.38 9.42
CA GLY A 448 -2.04 2.65 10.11
C GLY A 448 -3.26 3.57 10.32
N ASP A 449 -3.14 4.85 9.94
CA ASP A 449 -4.10 5.97 10.10
C ASP A 449 -4.53 6.34 11.55
N GLN A 450 -4.98 5.37 12.34
CA GLN A 450 -5.79 5.62 13.55
C GLN A 450 -5.05 6.31 14.72
N HIS A 451 -3.77 6.69 14.57
CA HIS A 451 -2.92 7.36 15.58
C HIS A 451 -2.89 6.69 16.97
N LEU A 452 -3.25 5.42 17.03
CA LEU A 452 -3.36 4.60 18.22
C LEU A 452 -2.97 3.18 17.83
N ALA A 453 -1.88 2.66 18.39
CA ALA A 453 -1.55 1.26 18.16
C ALA A 453 -2.61 0.38 18.82
N VAL A 454 -3.15 -0.57 18.06
CA VAL A 454 -4.10 -1.58 18.57
C VAL A 454 -3.82 -2.94 17.93
N VAL A 455 -3.97 -4.01 18.72
CA VAL A 455 -4.10 -5.37 18.20
C VAL A 455 -5.52 -5.84 18.49
N THR A 456 -6.25 -6.19 17.43
CA THR A 456 -7.63 -6.67 17.52
C THR A 456 -7.76 -8.03 16.84
N LYS A 457 -8.77 -8.81 17.23
CA LYS A 457 -9.27 -9.92 16.43
C LYS A 457 -10.65 -9.57 15.89
N HIS A 458 -10.86 -9.68 14.59
CA HIS A 458 -12.14 -9.35 13.99
C HIS A 458 -13.18 -10.45 14.23
N GLY A 459 -14.44 -10.02 14.36
CA GLY A 459 -15.60 -10.88 14.24
C GLY A 459 -16.40 -10.59 12.97
N LEU A 460 -17.06 -11.64 12.48
CA LEU A 460 -18.01 -11.68 11.37
C LEU A 460 -19.38 -12.07 11.92
N ASP A 461 -19.55 -13.36 12.22
CA ASP A 461 -20.79 -13.93 12.74
C ASP A 461 -20.76 -13.97 14.27
N GLY A 462 -19.69 -14.53 14.84
CA GLY A 462 -19.35 -14.46 16.26
C GLY A 462 -18.24 -13.44 16.56
N PHE A 463 -17.81 -13.40 17.83
CA PHE A 463 -16.58 -12.71 18.23
C PHE A 463 -15.35 -13.60 17.95
N GLY A 464 -14.27 -12.99 17.47
CA GLY A 464 -12.98 -13.66 17.27
C GLY A 464 -12.97 -14.82 16.28
N ASP A 465 -13.93 -14.87 15.34
CA ASP A 465 -14.03 -15.87 14.27
C ASP A 465 -13.29 -15.48 12.97
N GLY A 466 -12.90 -14.20 12.84
CA GLY A 466 -12.10 -13.66 11.74
C GLY A 466 -10.60 -13.52 12.07
N PRO A 467 -9.85 -12.78 11.23
CA PRO A 467 -8.40 -12.62 11.34
C PRO A 467 -7.98 -11.64 12.45
N TYR A 468 -6.69 -11.69 12.80
CA TYR A 468 -6.03 -10.70 13.65
C TYR A 468 -5.52 -9.51 12.83
N SER A 469 -5.69 -8.30 13.38
CA SER A 469 -5.18 -7.04 12.84
C SER A 469 -4.21 -6.37 13.82
N PHE A 470 -3.14 -5.76 13.31
CA PHE A 470 -2.27 -4.85 14.06
C PHE A 470 -2.20 -3.49 13.35
N THR A 471 -2.76 -2.47 14.01
CA THR A 471 -2.62 -1.07 13.59
C THR A 471 -1.37 -0.47 14.24
N SER A 472 -0.48 0.15 13.46
CA SER A 472 0.73 0.77 13.98
C SER A 472 0.43 2.01 14.84
N PRO A 473 1.29 2.35 15.81
CA PRO A 473 1.32 3.71 16.35
C PRO A 473 1.72 4.69 15.24
N ALA A 474 1.37 5.96 15.41
CA ALA A 474 1.92 7.01 14.57
C ALA A 474 3.43 7.19 14.86
N LEU A 475 4.23 7.32 13.80
CA LEU A 475 5.66 7.61 13.88
C LEU A 475 5.93 8.90 14.66
N VAL A 476 5.07 9.92 14.49
CA VAL A 476 5.04 11.10 15.36
C VAL A 476 3.60 11.57 15.56
N ASN A 477 3.04 11.34 16.74
CA ASN A 477 1.65 11.65 17.07
C ASN A 477 1.45 13.11 17.54
N THR A 478 1.68 14.09 16.64
CA THR A 478 1.47 15.52 16.95
C THR A 478 0.35 16.19 16.17
N ILE A 479 -0.34 15.49 15.26
CA ILE A 479 -1.50 16.03 14.53
C ILE A 479 -2.79 15.93 15.35
N TYR A 480 -3.14 14.72 15.78
CA TYR A 480 -4.48 14.40 16.32
C TYR A 480 -4.43 13.20 17.28
N GLY A 481 -4.50 13.42 18.60
CA GLY A 481 -4.52 12.33 19.57
C GLY A 481 -5.78 11.47 19.44
N ARG A 482 -5.63 10.14 19.52
CA ARG A 482 -6.73 9.16 19.49
C ARG A 482 -6.60 8.19 20.69
N TRP A 483 -7.72 7.69 21.21
CA TRP A 483 -7.76 6.78 22.37
C TRP A 483 -8.83 5.68 22.24
N TRP A 484 -8.51 4.49 22.74
CA TRP A 484 -9.47 3.43 23.07
C TRP A 484 -10.00 3.65 24.49
N HIS A 485 -11.32 3.80 24.63
CA HIS A 485 -11.96 4.02 25.93
C HIS A 485 -13.42 3.55 25.85
N PRO A 486 -13.78 2.36 26.38
CA PRO A 486 -15.18 1.96 26.47
C PRO A 486 -15.96 2.95 27.35
N LEU A 487 -17.29 2.97 27.18
CA LEU A 487 -18.16 3.97 27.82
C LEU A 487 -18.39 3.70 29.31
N ASP A 488 -18.34 2.44 29.73
CA ASP A 488 -18.53 2.01 31.11
C ASP A 488 -17.22 1.71 31.86
N GLU A 489 -16.07 2.01 31.22
CA GLU A 489 -14.70 1.84 31.71
C GLU A 489 -14.30 0.41 32.13
N LYS A 490 -14.95 -0.62 31.56
CA LYS A 490 -14.67 -2.03 31.88
C LYS A 490 -14.01 -2.81 30.76
N ALA A 491 -13.48 -3.97 31.13
CA ALA A 491 -13.16 -5.05 30.22
C ALA A 491 -14.45 -5.57 29.54
N GLY A 492 -14.34 -5.98 28.28
CA GLY A 492 -15.40 -6.71 27.58
C GLY A 492 -15.49 -8.15 28.07
N PRO A 493 -16.49 -8.93 27.61
CA PRO A 493 -16.48 -10.39 27.74
C PRO A 493 -15.18 -10.99 27.19
N ASN A 494 -14.77 -12.15 27.68
CA ASN A 494 -13.54 -12.84 27.23
C ASN A 494 -12.26 -11.95 27.21
N PRO A 495 -11.95 -11.20 28.29
CA PRO A 495 -10.77 -10.33 28.32
C PRO A 495 -9.46 -11.13 28.28
N VAL A 496 -8.38 -10.48 27.84
CA VAL A 496 -7.06 -11.13 27.75
C VAL A 496 -6.57 -11.48 29.17
N PRO A 497 -6.42 -12.78 29.52
CA PRO A 497 -6.13 -13.19 30.89
C PRO A 497 -4.80 -12.61 31.39
N GLY A 498 -4.84 -11.93 32.54
CA GLY A 498 -3.65 -11.32 33.14
C GLY A 498 -3.10 -10.09 32.40
N SER A 499 -3.83 -9.53 31.43
CA SER A 499 -3.39 -8.32 30.73
C SER A 499 -3.23 -7.11 31.66
N PRO A 500 -2.18 -6.28 31.50
CA PRO A 500 -2.05 -5.02 32.22
C PRO A 500 -3.03 -3.94 31.71
N LEU A 501 -3.77 -4.20 30.63
CA LEU A 501 -4.71 -3.27 30.01
C LEU A 501 -6.16 -3.57 30.47
N PRO A 502 -6.83 -2.64 31.18
CA PRO A 502 -8.14 -2.90 31.79
C PRO A 502 -9.30 -3.05 30.79
N TRP A 503 -9.13 -2.67 29.52
CA TRP A 503 -10.21 -2.60 28.52
C TRP A 503 -9.98 -3.56 27.34
N THR A 504 -9.51 -4.78 27.63
CA THR A 504 -9.44 -5.88 26.66
C THR A 504 -10.74 -6.70 26.68
N GLY A 505 -10.92 -7.58 25.68
CA GLY A 505 -12.12 -8.43 25.52
C GLY A 505 -12.99 -8.03 24.32
N ASP A 506 -14.19 -8.58 24.26
CA ASP A 506 -15.13 -8.46 23.15
C ASP A 506 -15.94 -7.15 23.22
N PHE A 507 -15.98 -6.41 22.11
CA PHE A 507 -16.71 -5.16 21.97
C PHE A 507 -17.35 -5.04 20.58
N LEU A 508 -18.51 -4.38 20.51
CA LEU A 508 -18.97 -3.79 19.26
C LEU A 508 -18.26 -2.44 19.10
N ASP A 509 -17.74 -2.14 17.91
CA ASP A 509 -17.43 -0.75 17.56
C ASP A 509 -18.73 0.06 17.37
N GLY A 510 -18.61 1.38 17.23
CA GLY A 510 -19.78 2.25 17.01
C GLY A 510 -20.61 1.91 15.76
N LEU A 511 -20.07 1.10 14.84
CA LEU A 511 -20.70 0.69 13.58
C LEU A 511 -21.38 -0.69 13.69
N GLY A 512 -21.34 -1.32 14.86
CA GLY A 512 -21.87 -2.65 15.11
C GLY A 512 -20.95 -3.80 14.68
N ASN A 513 -19.70 -3.52 14.24
CA ASN A 513 -18.75 -4.58 13.93
C ASN A 513 -18.25 -5.23 15.22
N LYS A 514 -18.16 -6.56 15.21
CA LYS A 514 -17.56 -7.34 16.29
C LYS A 514 -16.04 -7.24 16.24
N LEU A 515 -15.40 -6.92 17.37
CA LEU A 515 -13.96 -7.02 17.56
C LEU A 515 -13.64 -7.52 18.98
N SER A 516 -12.55 -8.26 19.12
CA SER A 516 -11.92 -8.58 20.40
C SER A 516 -10.68 -7.71 20.53
N MET A 517 -10.66 -6.78 21.50
CA MET A 517 -9.53 -5.89 21.78
C MET A 517 -8.48 -6.63 22.61
N LEU A 518 -7.25 -6.74 22.10
CA LEU A 518 -6.18 -7.53 22.73
C LEU A 518 -5.10 -6.65 23.36
N ALA A 519 -4.70 -5.57 22.67
CA ALA A 519 -3.87 -4.52 23.25
C ALA A 519 -4.13 -3.16 22.57
N TYR A 520 -3.88 -2.07 23.31
CA TYR A 520 -4.03 -0.68 22.84
C TYR A 520 -3.01 0.24 23.54
N ALA A 521 -2.44 1.20 22.81
CA ALA A 521 -1.41 2.11 23.30
C ALA A 521 -1.93 3.54 23.55
N ASN A 522 -2.80 3.73 24.54
CA ASN A 522 -3.37 5.05 24.85
C ASN A 522 -2.29 6.06 25.29
N PRO A 523 -2.21 7.27 24.68
CA PRO A 523 -1.29 8.32 25.15
C PRO A 523 -1.71 8.88 26.52
N PRO A 524 -0.83 8.87 27.55
CA PRO A 524 -1.15 9.46 28.85
C PRO A 524 -1.29 10.99 28.82
N ASP A 525 -0.42 11.65 28.05
CA ASP A 525 -0.43 13.09 27.80
C ASP A 525 0.09 13.41 26.38
N ILE A 526 -0.77 13.99 25.54
CA ILE A 526 -0.42 14.35 24.16
C ILE A 526 0.44 15.64 24.08
N ALA A 527 0.49 16.45 25.14
CA ALA A 527 1.32 17.65 25.19
C ALA A 527 2.80 17.28 25.37
N ASN A 528 3.12 16.41 26.34
CA ASN A 528 4.47 15.89 26.57
C ASN A 528 4.91 14.94 25.46
N GLU A 529 6.00 15.28 24.77
CA GLU A 529 6.54 14.48 23.66
C GLU A 529 6.82 13.01 24.01
N ARG A 530 7.23 12.70 25.24
CA ARG A 530 7.51 11.32 25.66
C ARG A 530 6.26 10.52 26.05
N GLN A 531 5.07 11.10 25.93
CA GLN A 531 3.79 10.48 26.36
C GLN A 531 2.71 10.50 25.26
N ARG A 532 3.08 10.78 24.00
CA ARG A 532 2.17 10.84 22.84
C ARG A 532 1.79 9.48 22.24
N ALA A 533 2.30 8.40 22.82
CA ALA A 533 2.19 7.03 22.30
C ALA A 533 2.62 6.90 20.82
N ASP A 534 3.56 7.75 20.39
CA ASP A 534 4.24 7.66 19.11
C ASP A 534 5.34 6.58 19.15
N GLY A 535 5.67 6.01 18.00
CA GLY A 535 6.56 4.85 17.92
C GLY A 535 6.48 4.09 16.61
N TYR A 536 6.76 2.79 16.66
CA TYR A 536 6.73 1.88 15.50
C TYR A 536 6.30 0.47 15.92
N GLY A 537 5.74 -0.30 14.98
CA GLY A 537 5.49 -1.73 15.14
C GLY A 537 6.60 -2.58 14.56
N ILE A 538 6.89 -3.72 15.17
CA ILE A 538 7.69 -4.80 14.56
C ILE A 538 6.82 -6.06 14.54
N VAL A 539 6.86 -6.81 13.44
CA VAL A 539 6.07 -8.04 13.25
C VAL A 539 7.01 -9.14 12.81
N ARG A 540 6.99 -10.30 13.50
CA ARG A 540 7.89 -11.42 13.24
C ARG A 540 7.10 -12.66 12.87
N PHE A 541 7.35 -13.23 11.69
CA PHE A 541 6.66 -14.40 11.15
C PHE A 541 7.60 -15.61 11.19
N SER A 542 7.34 -16.61 12.04
CA SER A 542 8.06 -17.89 11.99
C SER A 542 7.34 -18.86 11.07
N LYS A 543 8.02 -19.29 10.01
CA LYS A 543 7.47 -20.21 9.01
C LYS A 543 7.27 -21.62 9.58
N SER A 544 8.27 -22.15 10.30
CA SER A 544 8.22 -23.50 10.89
C SER A 544 7.21 -23.62 12.03
N ALA A 545 7.11 -22.62 12.90
CA ALA A 545 6.09 -22.60 13.95
C ALA A 545 4.69 -22.20 13.44
N ARG A 546 4.61 -21.62 12.22
CA ARG A 546 3.40 -21.01 11.63
C ARG A 546 2.75 -20.01 12.59
N THR A 547 3.57 -19.17 13.24
CA THR A 547 3.13 -18.12 14.18
C THR A 547 3.56 -16.74 13.70
N VAL A 548 2.85 -15.73 14.21
CA VAL A 548 3.21 -14.33 14.06
C VAL A 548 3.23 -13.67 15.44
N THR A 549 4.27 -12.87 15.69
CA THR A 549 4.44 -12.06 16.89
C THR A 549 4.33 -10.59 16.51
N PHE A 550 3.39 -9.88 17.12
CA PHE A 550 3.27 -8.42 17.05
C PHE A 550 4.01 -7.79 18.23
N GLU A 551 4.82 -6.77 17.95
CA GLU A 551 5.54 -5.95 18.92
C GLU A 551 5.21 -4.47 18.68
N CYS A 552 5.09 -3.68 19.75
CA CYS A 552 4.82 -2.25 19.62
C CYS A 552 5.75 -1.45 20.52
N TRP A 553 6.60 -0.62 19.90
CA TRP A 553 7.72 0.04 20.55
C TRP A 553 7.49 1.56 20.62
N PRO A 554 7.48 2.18 21.82
CA PRO A 554 7.45 3.63 21.96
C PRO A 554 8.68 4.28 21.30
N ARG A 555 8.52 5.46 20.69
CA ARG A 555 9.60 6.20 20.01
C ARG A 555 10.84 6.42 20.91
N PHE A 556 10.61 6.65 22.20
CA PHE A 556 11.65 6.90 23.20
C PHE A 556 11.92 5.71 24.14
N SER A 557 11.52 4.50 23.74
CA SER A 557 11.96 3.26 24.39
C SER A 557 13.45 2.99 24.11
N ASP A 558 14.04 2.01 24.79
CA ASP A 558 15.32 1.42 24.39
C ASP A 558 15.15 -0.10 24.32
N ALA A 559 15.15 -0.63 23.08
CA ALA A 559 14.89 -2.03 22.79
C ALA A 559 15.88 -3.01 23.44
N LYS A 560 17.05 -2.50 23.91
CA LYS A 560 18.06 -3.28 24.63
C LYS A 560 17.56 -3.83 25.98
N HIS A 561 16.47 -3.28 26.52
CA HIS A 561 15.77 -3.82 27.70
C HIS A 561 14.78 -4.96 27.38
N GLY A 562 14.62 -5.32 26.11
CA GLY A 562 13.69 -6.37 25.67
C GLY A 562 12.22 -6.00 25.85
N ASN A 563 11.36 -7.02 26.02
CA ASN A 563 9.91 -6.88 25.97
C ASN A 563 9.32 -5.86 26.96
N VAL A 564 9.97 -5.59 28.10
CA VAL A 564 9.49 -4.61 29.10
C VAL A 564 9.61 -3.14 28.66
N ALA A 565 10.28 -2.87 27.54
CA ALA A 565 10.34 -1.55 26.91
C ALA A 565 9.31 -1.35 25.78
N GLN A 566 8.49 -2.35 25.46
CA GLN A 566 7.32 -2.21 24.60
C GLN A 566 6.16 -1.52 25.32
N PHE A 567 5.10 -1.14 24.59
CA PHE A 567 3.85 -0.71 25.23
C PHE A 567 3.22 -1.86 26.02
N PRO A 568 2.53 -1.59 27.16
CA PRO A 568 1.87 -2.63 27.95
C PRO A 568 0.87 -3.43 27.13
N GLY A 569 0.90 -4.76 27.27
CA GLY A 569 0.06 -5.69 26.49
C GLY A 569 0.76 -6.32 25.29
N TRP A 570 1.91 -5.81 24.88
CA TRP A 570 2.80 -6.43 23.88
C TRP A 570 4.01 -7.12 24.55
N PRO A 571 4.69 -8.07 23.88
CA PRO A 571 4.35 -8.64 22.57
C PRO A 571 3.20 -9.64 22.60
N ILE A 572 2.51 -9.79 21.48
CA ILE A 572 1.41 -10.75 21.29
C ILE A 572 1.79 -11.74 20.21
N THR A 573 1.84 -13.03 20.52
CA THR A 573 2.09 -14.12 19.56
C THR A 573 0.83 -14.93 19.32
N VAL A 574 0.47 -15.17 18.05
CA VAL A 574 -0.69 -15.97 17.65
C VAL A 574 -0.33 -17.00 16.57
N PRO A 575 -0.98 -18.18 16.55
CA PRO A 575 -0.89 -19.10 15.41
C PRO A 575 -1.55 -18.47 14.18
N MET A 576 -0.92 -18.59 13.02
CA MET A 576 -1.49 -18.11 11.74
C MET A 576 -2.79 -18.83 11.39
N ASP A 577 -2.93 -20.09 11.82
CA ASP A 577 -4.17 -20.85 11.66
C ASP A 577 -5.35 -20.30 12.48
N ALA A 578 -5.09 -19.51 13.53
CA ALA A 578 -6.13 -18.88 14.33
C ALA A 578 -6.82 -17.68 13.64
N ASN A 579 -6.36 -17.27 12.44
CA ASN A 579 -7.02 -16.26 11.61
C ASN A 579 -8.34 -16.72 10.97
N ASP A 580 -8.63 -18.03 10.98
CA ASP A 580 -10.00 -18.53 10.85
C ASP A 580 -10.43 -19.08 12.22
N GLY A 581 -11.06 -18.22 13.03
CA GLY A 581 -11.40 -18.52 14.42
C GLY A 581 -12.68 -19.34 14.61
N ARG A 582 -13.42 -19.59 13.51
CA ARG A 582 -14.66 -20.37 13.47
C ARG A 582 -14.44 -21.76 14.10
N LYS A 583 -15.46 -22.31 14.75
CA LYS A 583 -15.37 -23.63 15.39
C LYS A 583 -15.81 -24.72 14.41
N PRO A 584 -14.97 -25.73 14.09
CA PRO A 584 -15.39 -26.86 13.28
C PRO A 584 -16.58 -27.58 13.92
N VAL A 585 -17.54 -27.99 13.09
CA VAL A 585 -18.72 -28.78 13.52
C VAL A 585 -18.78 -30.13 12.81
N ALA A 586 -18.05 -30.28 11.71
CA ALA A 586 -17.88 -31.51 10.96
C ALA A 586 -16.52 -31.49 10.23
N TRP A 587 -16.13 -32.64 9.69
CA TRP A 587 -14.85 -32.85 9.01
C TRP A 587 -15.03 -33.56 7.68
N LEU A 588 -14.12 -33.29 6.76
CA LEU A 588 -13.93 -34.05 5.52
C LEU A 588 -12.85 -35.13 5.75
N PRO A 589 -12.73 -36.16 4.88
CA PRO A 589 -11.75 -37.23 5.04
C PRO A 589 -10.32 -36.70 5.20
N GLU A 590 -9.52 -37.37 6.01
CA GLU A 590 -8.11 -37.00 6.18
C GLU A 590 -7.35 -37.17 4.86
N LEU A 591 -6.70 -36.11 4.41
CA LEU A 591 -5.80 -36.13 3.27
C LEU A 591 -4.43 -36.62 3.74
N THR A 592 -3.93 -37.67 3.08
CA THR A 592 -2.59 -38.23 3.30
C THR A 592 -1.74 -37.99 2.06
N PHE A 593 -0.67 -37.21 2.19
CA PHE A 593 0.10 -36.71 1.05
C PHE A 593 1.34 -37.57 0.76
N THR A 594 1.60 -37.79 -0.54
CA THR A 594 2.81 -38.43 -1.07
C THR A 594 3.31 -37.63 -2.27
N GLY A 595 4.63 -37.63 -2.51
CA GLY A 595 5.27 -36.84 -3.58
C GLY A 595 5.54 -35.35 -3.25
N ALA A 596 4.92 -34.81 -2.20
CA ALA A 596 5.14 -33.45 -1.71
C ALA A 596 5.24 -33.37 -0.18
N SER A 597 6.00 -32.39 0.33
CA SER A 597 6.16 -32.06 1.76
C SER A 597 5.19 -30.98 2.24
N SER A 598 4.55 -30.26 1.32
CA SER A 598 3.42 -29.37 1.55
C SER A 598 2.46 -29.43 0.36
N ALA A 599 1.22 -29.01 0.58
CA ALA A 599 0.18 -28.92 -0.45
C ALA A 599 -0.66 -27.67 -0.23
N VAL A 600 -1.35 -27.19 -1.26
CA VAL A 600 -2.46 -26.24 -1.12
C VAL A 600 -3.77 -27.02 -1.08
N VAL A 601 -4.60 -26.74 -0.09
CA VAL A 601 -5.95 -27.33 0.07
C VAL A 601 -6.99 -26.21 0.07
N GLN A 602 -7.91 -26.26 -0.88
CA GLN A 602 -9.09 -25.41 -0.97
C GLN A 602 -10.33 -26.23 -0.63
N VAL A 603 -11.25 -25.67 0.16
CA VAL A 603 -12.55 -26.28 0.48
C VAL A 603 -13.67 -25.35 0.04
N ILE A 604 -14.63 -25.89 -0.71
CA ILE A 604 -15.80 -25.20 -1.25
C ILE A 604 -17.06 -25.90 -0.72
N ASN A 605 -18.07 -25.14 -0.31
CA ASN A 605 -19.40 -25.69 -0.03
C ASN A 605 -20.19 -25.87 -1.34
N ASP A 606 -20.69 -27.07 -1.62
CA ASP A 606 -21.33 -27.36 -2.92
C ASP A 606 -22.68 -26.63 -3.08
N THR A 607 -23.40 -26.42 -1.97
CA THR A 607 -24.73 -25.77 -1.97
C THR A 607 -24.66 -24.28 -2.25
N THR A 608 -23.64 -23.58 -1.73
CA THR A 608 -23.50 -22.11 -1.89
C THR A 608 -22.46 -21.69 -2.92
N GLY A 609 -21.56 -22.61 -3.32
CA GLY A 609 -20.36 -22.28 -4.09
C GLY A 609 -19.30 -21.49 -3.31
N GLU A 610 -19.47 -21.28 -2.00
CA GLU A 610 -18.50 -20.49 -1.22
C GLU A 610 -17.20 -21.27 -0.99
N MET A 611 -16.07 -20.70 -1.43
CA MET A 611 -14.75 -21.09 -0.91
C MET A 611 -14.69 -20.72 0.58
N LEU A 612 -14.70 -21.73 1.45
CA LEU A 612 -14.57 -21.55 2.90
C LEU A 612 -13.19 -21.04 3.29
N TYR A 613 -12.15 -21.59 2.65
CA TYR A 613 -10.74 -21.24 2.78
C TYR A 613 -9.90 -21.89 1.66
N SER A 614 -8.68 -21.38 1.46
CA SER A 614 -7.63 -22.00 0.64
C SER A 614 -6.28 -21.76 1.32
N VAL A 615 -5.56 -22.83 1.66
CA VAL A 615 -4.43 -22.79 2.61
C VAL A 615 -3.27 -23.69 2.19
N ARG A 616 -2.01 -23.26 2.37
CA ARG A 616 -0.87 -24.19 2.37
C ARG A 616 -0.85 -24.99 3.67
N VAL A 617 -0.86 -26.32 3.54
CA VAL A 617 -0.72 -27.29 4.62
C VAL A 617 0.68 -27.92 4.56
N THR A 618 1.30 -28.11 5.72
CA THR A 618 2.69 -28.56 5.86
C THR A 618 2.75 -29.93 6.53
N GLY A 619 3.50 -30.87 5.95
CA GLY A 619 3.62 -32.24 6.45
C GLY A 619 2.67 -33.24 5.76
N PRO A 620 2.69 -34.51 6.18
CA PRO A 620 2.12 -35.62 5.40
C PRO A 620 0.62 -35.85 5.59
N ARG A 621 -0.06 -35.13 6.50
CA ARG A 621 -1.47 -35.37 6.86
C ARG A 621 -2.21 -34.05 7.09
N TYR A 622 -3.45 -33.95 6.63
CA TYR A 622 -4.35 -32.83 6.91
C TYR A 622 -5.81 -33.26 6.90
N GLN A 623 -6.54 -33.03 7.99
CA GLN A 623 -7.99 -33.23 8.04
C GLN A 623 -8.69 -31.88 7.79
N PRO A 624 -9.44 -31.69 6.69
CA PRO A 624 -10.11 -30.43 6.43
C PRO A 624 -11.33 -30.24 7.36
N PRO A 625 -11.36 -29.22 8.24
CA PRO A 625 -12.54 -28.87 9.01
C PRO A 625 -13.59 -28.15 8.16
N VAL A 626 -14.86 -28.29 8.51
CA VAL A 626 -15.96 -27.47 7.98
C VAL A 626 -16.88 -26.95 9.10
N PHE A 627 -17.62 -25.90 8.79
CA PHE A 627 -18.33 -25.05 9.76
C PHE A 627 -19.86 -25.16 9.67
N ALA A 628 -20.35 -26.06 8.83
CA ALA A 628 -21.76 -26.49 8.77
C ALA A 628 -21.82 -27.98 8.34
N PRO A 629 -22.96 -28.68 8.54
CA PRO A 629 -23.26 -29.91 7.83
C PRO A 629 -23.51 -29.63 6.33
N GLY A 630 -23.14 -30.56 5.45
CA GLY A 630 -23.36 -30.45 4.02
C GLY A 630 -22.45 -31.36 3.20
N THR A 631 -22.51 -31.21 1.88
CA THR A 631 -21.49 -31.74 0.96
C THR A 631 -20.49 -30.65 0.60
N TYR A 632 -19.26 -31.07 0.34
CA TYR A 632 -18.13 -30.19 0.08
C TYR A 632 -17.24 -30.72 -1.04
N THR A 633 -16.71 -29.78 -1.80
CA THR A 633 -15.67 -29.99 -2.80
C THR A 633 -14.31 -29.62 -2.21
N VAL A 634 -13.34 -30.53 -2.34
CA VAL A 634 -11.94 -30.32 -1.96
C VAL A 634 -11.09 -30.29 -3.21
N LYS A 635 -10.33 -29.21 -3.41
CA LYS A 635 -9.31 -29.10 -4.46
C LYS A 635 -7.92 -29.02 -3.85
N ILE A 636 -6.95 -29.65 -4.51
CA ILE A 636 -5.61 -29.87 -3.97
C ILE A 636 -4.56 -29.69 -5.07
N GLY A 637 -3.42 -29.10 -4.74
CA GLY A 637 -2.23 -29.08 -5.61
C GLY A 637 -0.98 -28.66 -4.85
N ARG A 638 0.10 -28.33 -5.58
CA ARG A 638 1.43 -28.07 -4.99
C ARG A 638 1.60 -26.61 -4.52
N ASP A 639 1.17 -25.67 -5.36
CA ASP A 639 1.26 -24.22 -5.14
C ASP A 639 -0.08 -23.49 -5.39
N ARG A 640 -1.05 -24.19 -5.99
CA ARG A 640 -2.43 -23.79 -6.21
C ARG A 640 -3.34 -25.02 -5.99
N PRO A 641 -4.66 -24.87 -5.83
CA PRO A 641 -5.59 -25.99 -5.69
C PRO A 641 -6.07 -26.50 -7.06
N ASP A 642 -5.16 -27.05 -7.88
CA ASP A 642 -5.39 -27.30 -9.31
C ASP A 642 -5.06 -28.73 -9.83
N ALA A 643 -4.43 -29.59 -9.03
CA ALA A 643 -3.95 -30.90 -9.47
C ALA A 643 -4.93 -32.07 -9.21
N GLN A 644 -5.68 -32.02 -8.10
CA GLN A 644 -6.70 -33.02 -7.75
C GLN A 644 -8.00 -32.35 -7.29
N HIS A 645 -9.13 -33.03 -7.54
CA HIS A 645 -10.48 -32.53 -7.27
C HIS A 645 -11.34 -33.67 -6.72
N LEU A 646 -11.90 -33.47 -5.53
CA LEU A 646 -12.74 -34.43 -4.82
C LEU A 646 -14.08 -33.75 -4.51
N ALA A 647 -15.11 -34.02 -5.32
CA ALA A 647 -16.45 -33.45 -5.18
C ALA A 647 -17.37 -34.31 -4.28
N ASP A 648 -18.55 -33.77 -3.96
CA ASP A 648 -19.66 -34.46 -3.29
C ASP A 648 -19.32 -35.09 -1.93
N ILE A 649 -18.32 -34.55 -1.20
CA ILE A 649 -17.90 -35.09 0.09
C ILE A 649 -18.87 -34.65 1.19
N THR A 650 -19.77 -35.54 1.61
CA THR A 650 -20.55 -35.37 2.83
C THR A 650 -19.64 -35.25 4.06
N ALA A 651 -19.76 -34.15 4.81
CA ALA A 651 -19.01 -33.95 6.05
C ALA A 651 -19.61 -34.74 7.23
N THR A 652 -18.76 -35.27 8.11
CA THR A 652 -19.17 -36.05 9.31
C THR A 652 -18.89 -35.29 10.61
N ALA A 653 -19.80 -35.39 11.59
CA ALA A 653 -19.64 -34.79 12.92
C ALA A 653 -18.65 -35.54 13.85
N ASP A 654 -17.97 -36.56 13.32
CA ASP A 654 -16.81 -37.22 13.91
C ASP A 654 -15.70 -37.23 12.83
N ALA A 655 -14.50 -36.79 13.21
CA ALA A 655 -13.33 -36.75 12.33
C ALA A 655 -12.81 -38.16 12.00
N ALA A 656 -12.93 -39.13 12.92
CA ALA A 656 -12.52 -40.50 12.67
C ALA A 656 -13.47 -41.20 11.67
N ALA A 657 -14.79 -40.97 11.81
CA ALA A 657 -15.80 -41.44 10.87
C ALA A 657 -15.69 -40.86 9.44
N ALA A 658 -14.97 -39.74 9.25
CA ALA A 658 -14.73 -39.16 7.92
C ALA A 658 -13.84 -40.06 7.03
N GLY A 659 -13.04 -40.95 7.63
CA GLY A 659 -12.09 -41.80 6.91
C GLY A 659 -10.90 -41.02 6.32
N THR A 660 -10.28 -41.60 5.29
CA THR A 660 -8.99 -41.14 4.75
C THR A 660 -8.97 -41.19 3.21
N ARG A 661 -8.22 -40.29 2.58
CA ARG A 661 -7.91 -40.26 1.15
C ARG A 661 -6.39 -40.14 0.96
N ALA A 662 -5.84 -40.96 0.06
CA ALA A 662 -4.44 -40.88 -0.35
C ALA A 662 -4.30 -39.95 -1.56
N ILE A 663 -3.38 -39.00 -1.46
CA ILE A 663 -3.14 -37.94 -2.43
C ILE A 663 -1.69 -38.03 -2.92
N VAL A 664 -1.48 -37.78 -4.22
CA VAL A 664 -0.18 -37.85 -4.90
C VAL A 664 0.03 -36.53 -5.65
N LEU A 665 1.15 -35.85 -5.39
CA LEU A 665 1.46 -34.48 -5.85
C LEU A 665 2.91 -34.30 -6.32
#